data_AF-A0A1I6J2C5-F1
#
_entry.id   AF-A0A1I6J2C5-F1
#
_cell.length_a   1.000
_cell.length_b   1.000
_cell.length_c   1.000
_cell.angle_alpha   90.00
_cell.angle_beta   90.00
_cell.angle_gamma   90.00
#
_symmetry.space_group_name_H-M   'P 1'
#
loop_
_entity.id
_entity.type
_entity.pdbx_description
1 polymer ?
#
loop_
_entity_poly.entity_id
_entity_poly.type
_entity_poly.pdbx_seq_one_letter_code
_entity_poly.pdbx_strand_id
1 'polypeptide(L)'
;MTITSTRPGGAPRLHPLALSLALAGVLAGCGGGSSDDASVQEARLPGGGATSGATAAAAGAQVCFYEHVNYAGASLCTSTSTSWIGAAWNDRISSIRMPAGYKVELFADRNLRGTTVTLTADNANLVGLGLNDAVSSLRVTPPAAPSKVTLASVQFAQSMLYASGDSQLVLVANKPTLLKVNVTAPAGTTAPTGVVRVDNTVDGTSRDLPLAAPRRGLPTTVSETQSFDDAYSVTVPAELVKSGLKVTVTVAGAAAQSFTPRVGGGTPMRFIPIPVRIAGTTGQLPADQTAHLRALFPVSSVTLRSHPTFVSSKVTTLPTTDSGWSDAFGKILGELNDLHRIEGAARQDYYFGFIPKRTWGLAGLGYMPGSSAVGFDMPSAPDTVRDVVAHELGHNFSLPHAACGGAGSPDPNYPYPDANLGKPGRYVWSYLSDVNAFYDPRPTDRHDIMSYCGGTVFSDYNYRRMQTFLTPSDAVAAGATAKSAAASADGDSKAAAQDVLLVSGSIRSRQVEINPVKTLVAKPDAAGGPYVLRVQTAGGEVKDYAFAAQSVDHDGELLHFSVLVPRADNIVGISVLRDGATLAQAQARVTNARQKALAAGTSRAQVQVKEAGGKATLRWDAEATPFLSVTWTDGTRRLNLAQDLQGGEVTLDTQELPTGGRFEFIVSDGLNAQRVELSR
;
A
#
# COMPACT_ATOMS: atom_id res chain seq x y z
N MET A 1 -7.17 2.33 -53.26
CA MET A 1 -5.75 2.06 -52.98
C MET A 1 -5.64 1.97 -51.47
N THR A 2 -5.63 0.74 -50.97
CA THR A 2 -5.84 0.37 -49.57
C THR A 2 -4.51 -0.13 -49.04
N ILE A 3 -3.97 0.46 -47.97
CA ILE A 3 -2.77 -0.06 -47.31
C ILE A 3 -3.09 -0.28 -45.83
N THR A 4 -3.27 -1.55 -45.51
CA THR A 4 -3.30 -2.16 -44.18
C THR A 4 -1.91 -2.10 -43.54
N SER A 5 -1.83 -1.67 -42.27
CA SER A 5 -0.65 -1.83 -41.42
C SER A 5 -0.93 -2.90 -40.36
N THR A 6 -0.18 -3.99 -40.42
CA THR A 6 -0.19 -5.12 -39.50
C THR A 6 0.73 -4.83 -38.30
N ARG A 7 0.24 -5.05 -37.08
CA ARG A 7 1.06 -5.14 -35.85
C ARG A 7 1.82 -6.47 -35.84
N PRO A 8 3.11 -6.51 -35.45
CA PRO A 8 3.74 -7.76 -35.07
C PRO A 8 3.44 -8.07 -33.59
N GLY A 9 3.15 -9.35 -33.32
CA GLY A 9 2.79 -9.89 -32.01
C GLY A 9 3.92 -9.82 -30.98
N GLY A 10 3.53 -9.70 -29.72
CA GLY A 10 4.42 -9.73 -28.57
C GLY A 10 4.93 -11.13 -28.29
N ALA A 11 6.25 -11.26 -28.18
CA ALA A 11 6.89 -12.38 -27.49
C ALA A 11 6.85 -12.13 -25.97
N PRO A 12 6.74 -13.18 -25.13
CA PRO A 12 6.77 -13.02 -23.68
C PRO A 12 8.17 -12.57 -23.25
N ARG A 13 8.24 -11.49 -22.47
CA ARG A 13 9.48 -11.02 -21.86
C ARG A 13 9.71 -11.82 -20.57
N LEU A 14 10.76 -12.64 -20.53
CA LEU A 14 11.28 -13.22 -19.30
C LEU A 14 11.93 -12.11 -18.46
N HIS A 15 11.49 -11.96 -17.21
CA HIS A 15 12.06 -11.02 -16.23
C HIS A 15 13.30 -11.62 -15.52
N PRO A 16 14.35 -10.83 -15.24
CA PRO A 16 15.69 -11.34 -14.97
C PRO A 16 16.03 -11.65 -13.49
N LEU A 17 15.04 -11.72 -12.59
CA LEU A 17 15.28 -12.13 -11.19
C LEU A 17 15.58 -13.64 -11.05
N ALA A 18 15.37 -14.43 -12.11
CA ALA A 18 15.60 -15.86 -12.12
C ALA A 18 16.98 -16.22 -12.70
N LEU A 19 18.07 -16.08 -11.95
CA LEU A 19 19.31 -16.78 -12.30
C LEU A 19 20.21 -17.06 -11.08
N SER A 20 19.89 -18.09 -10.29
CA SER A 20 20.91 -19.00 -9.71
C SER A 20 20.30 -20.26 -9.03
N LEU A 21 20.80 -21.41 -9.48
CA LEU A 21 20.88 -22.77 -8.89
C LEU A 21 19.63 -23.46 -8.28
N ALA A 22 19.18 -24.54 -8.96
CA ALA A 22 18.95 -25.84 -8.31
C ALA A 22 19.01 -26.99 -9.35
N LEU A 23 19.83 -28.01 -9.07
CA LEU A 23 19.94 -29.25 -9.85
C LEU A 23 19.34 -30.41 -9.02
N ALA A 24 18.55 -31.24 -9.71
CA ALA A 24 18.16 -32.63 -9.41
C ALA A 24 17.00 -32.94 -8.42
N GLY A 25 16.02 -33.70 -8.94
CA GLY A 25 15.09 -34.54 -8.15
C GLY A 25 13.73 -34.79 -8.82
N VAL A 26 13.56 -35.93 -9.51
CA VAL A 26 12.36 -36.37 -10.27
C VAL A 26 11.49 -37.34 -9.45
N LEU A 27 10.19 -37.42 -9.80
CA LEU A 27 9.15 -38.47 -9.61
C LEU A 27 7.97 -38.00 -8.74
N ALA A 28 6.69 -38.33 -8.93
CA ALA A 28 5.83 -38.82 -10.03
C ALA A 28 4.42 -39.04 -9.40
N GLY A 29 3.35 -38.91 -10.20
CA GLY A 29 2.02 -39.54 -9.97
C GLY A 29 0.95 -38.60 -9.38
N CYS A 30 -0.12 -38.19 -10.08
CA CYS A 30 -1.21 -38.87 -10.81
C CYS A 30 -2.41 -39.32 -9.94
N GLY A 31 -3.61 -38.93 -10.42
CA GLY A 31 -4.92 -39.59 -10.18
C GLY A 31 -5.70 -38.99 -9.02
N GLY A 32 -6.84 -38.31 -9.21
CA GLY A 32 -8.10 -38.82 -9.78
C GLY A 32 -9.04 -39.11 -8.59
N GLY A 33 -10.20 -38.48 -8.38
CA GLY A 33 -11.26 -38.16 -9.32
C GLY A 33 -12.31 -39.27 -9.26
N SER A 34 -13.41 -39.07 -8.54
CA SER A 34 -14.76 -39.49 -8.97
C SER A 34 -15.84 -39.01 -8.00
N SER A 35 -16.83 -38.39 -8.65
CA SER A 35 -18.21 -38.13 -8.29
C SER A 35 -18.98 -39.38 -7.85
N ASP A 36 -20.05 -39.17 -7.08
CA ASP A 36 -21.32 -39.86 -7.33
C ASP A 36 -22.50 -38.95 -6.98
N ASP A 37 -23.44 -38.95 -7.91
CA ASP A 37 -24.67 -38.17 -8.02
C ASP A 37 -25.82 -39.16 -7.79
N ALA A 38 -26.85 -38.84 -7.00
CA ALA A 38 -28.06 -39.65 -6.94
C ALA A 38 -29.32 -38.81 -6.68
N SER A 39 -30.24 -38.99 -7.62
CA SER A 39 -31.47 -38.29 -7.91
C SER A 39 -32.66 -38.61 -6.99
N VAL A 40 -33.48 -37.57 -6.76
CA VAL A 40 -34.95 -37.45 -6.97
C VAL A 40 -35.86 -38.63 -6.58
N GLN A 41 -36.85 -38.35 -5.72
CA GLN A 41 -38.23 -38.77 -6.00
C GLN A 41 -39.30 -37.93 -5.27
N GLU A 42 -40.19 -37.33 -6.07
CA GLU A 42 -41.46 -36.76 -5.67
C GLU A 42 -42.49 -37.86 -5.33
N ALA A 43 -43.37 -37.57 -4.38
CA ALA A 43 -44.63 -38.29 -4.19
C ALA A 43 -45.79 -37.28 -4.04
N ARG A 44 -46.90 -37.55 -4.74
CA ARG A 44 -48.04 -36.65 -4.92
C ARG A 44 -49.33 -37.33 -4.40
N LEU A 45 -50.19 -36.50 -3.75
CA LEU A 45 -51.68 -36.54 -3.61
C LEU A 45 -52.34 -37.44 -2.53
N PRO A 46 -53.62 -37.20 -2.12
CA PRO A 46 -54.53 -36.03 -2.28
C PRO A 46 -55.40 -35.62 -1.04
N GLY A 47 -56.08 -34.45 -1.16
CA GLY A 47 -57.43 -34.14 -0.61
C GLY A 47 -57.48 -33.56 0.83
N GLY A 48 -58.26 -32.54 1.19
CA GLY A 48 -59.27 -31.70 0.55
C GLY A 48 -59.90 -30.78 1.63
N GLY A 49 -60.64 -29.73 1.24
CA GLY A 49 -61.53 -28.99 2.15
C GLY A 49 -61.28 -27.48 2.21
N ALA A 50 -62.17 -26.72 1.58
CA ALA A 50 -62.14 -25.27 1.42
C ALA A 50 -62.63 -24.50 2.65
N THR A 51 -62.04 -23.33 2.89
CA THR A 51 -62.77 -22.14 3.36
C THR A 51 -62.20 -20.90 2.69
N SER A 52 -63.06 -20.23 1.93
CA SER A 52 -62.85 -19.00 1.18
C SER A 52 -62.53 -17.82 2.09
N GLY A 53 -61.29 -17.35 2.01
CA GLY A 53 -60.85 -16.03 2.49
C GLY A 53 -59.95 -15.42 1.43
N ALA A 54 -60.53 -15.07 0.27
CA ALA A 54 -59.80 -14.39 -0.79
C ALA A 54 -59.49 -12.97 -0.35
N THR A 55 -58.28 -12.81 0.20
CA THR A 55 -57.47 -11.60 0.06
C THR A 55 -57.65 -11.03 -1.34
N ALA A 56 -58.08 -9.77 -1.43
CA ALA A 56 -58.10 -9.02 -2.66
C ALA A 56 -56.70 -8.99 -3.26
N ALA A 57 -56.46 -9.90 -4.22
CA ALA A 57 -55.36 -9.78 -5.15
C ALA A 57 -55.56 -8.46 -5.91
N ALA A 58 -54.53 -7.63 -5.95
CA ALA A 58 -54.49 -6.43 -6.76
C ALA A 58 -54.81 -6.81 -8.23
N ALA A 59 -56.05 -6.59 -8.65
CA ALA A 59 -56.40 -6.58 -10.05
C ALA A 59 -55.54 -5.50 -10.71
N GLY A 60 -54.70 -5.89 -11.67
CA GLY A 60 -53.80 -4.97 -12.35
C GLY A 60 -54.57 -3.75 -12.88
N ALA A 61 -53.99 -2.56 -12.76
CA ALA A 61 -54.63 -1.33 -13.19
C ALA A 61 -55.02 -1.42 -14.69
N GLN A 62 -56.30 -1.25 -15.00
CA GLN A 62 -56.88 -1.37 -16.34
C GLN A 62 -57.49 -0.04 -16.79
N VAL A 63 -57.51 0.17 -18.11
CA VAL A 63 -58.25 1.28 -18.73
C VAL A 63 -59.69 0.83 -18.95
N CYS A 64 -60.66 1.62 -18.51
CA CYS A 64 -62.08 1.32 -18.67
C CYS A 64 -62.74 2.30 -19.64
N PHE A 65 -63.43 1.74 -20.63
CA PHE A 65 -64.21 2.44 -21.64
C PHE A 65 -65.69 2.28 -21.32
N TYR A 66 -66.49 3.31 -21.57
CA TYR A 66 -67.90 3.38 -21.17
C TYR A 66 -68.78 3.74 -22.35
N GLU A 67 -69.96 3.12 -22.38
CA GLU A 67 -70.94 3.29 -23.45
C GLU A 67 -71.53 4.70 -23.53
N HIS A 68 -71.64 5.38 -22.40
CA HIS A 68 -72.18 6.74 -22.35
C HIS A 68 -71.13 7.72 -21.82
N VAL A 69 -71.40 9.01 -22.06
CA VAL A 69 -70.64 10.11 -21.45
C VAL A 69 -70.74 10.05 -19.92
N ASN A 70 -69.83 10.72 -19.23
CA ASN A 70 -69.71 10.76 -17.78
C ASN A 70 -69.55 9.38 -17.12
N TYR A 71 -68.91 8.44 -17.82
CA TYR A 71 -68.56 7.09 -17.34
C TYR A 71 -69.77 6.23 -16.98
N ALA A 72 -70.88 6.42 -17.71
CA ALA A 72 -72.14 5.71 -17.51
C ALA A 72 -72.37 4.62 -18.58
N GLY A 73 -73.39 3.79 -18.36
CA GLY A 73 -73.74 2.69 -19.27
C GLY A 73 -72.89 1.44 -19.05
N ALA A 74 -72.88 0.53 -20.03
CA ALA A 74 -71.99 -0.62 -19.99
C ALA A 74 -70.52 -0.19 -19.97
N SER A 75 -69.64 -1.03 -19.41
CA SER A 75 -68.19 -0.78 -19.33
C SER A 75 -67.36 -1.93 -19.86
N LEU A 76 -66.27 -1.62 -20.55
CA LEU A 76 -65.24 -2.56 -20.99
C LEU A 76 -63.89 -2.13 -20.43
N CYS A 77 -63.28 -2.94 -19.57
CA CYS A 77 -61.95 -2.67 -19.05
C CYS A 77 -60.91 -3.58 -19.70
N THR A 78 -59.80 -3.00 -20.15
CA THR A 78 -58.67 -3.74 -20.75
C THR A 78 -57.34 -3.07 -20.44
N SER A 79 -56.28 -3.87 -20.44
CA SER A 79 -54.88 -3.43 -20.35
C SER A 79 -54.09 -3.66 -21.64
N THR A 80 -54.73 -4.16 -22.69
CA THR A 80 -54.08 -4.56 -23.95
C THR A 80 -54.57 -3.72 -25.12
N SER A 81 -53.68 -3.46 -26.07
CA SER A 81 -54.04 -2.90 -27.37
C SER A 81 -54.88 -3.92 -28.15
N THR A 82 -55.93 -3.47 -28.84
CA THR A 82 -56.73 -4.32 -29.74
C THR A 82 -56.91 -3.68 -31.10
N SER A 83 -56.68 -4.47 -32.16
CA SER A 83 -56.95 -4.10 -33.55
C SER A 83 -58.44 -4.16 -33.90
N TRP A 84 -59.27 -4.74 -33.04
CA TRP A 84 -60.73 -4.77 -33.20
C TRP A 84 -61.41 -4.93 -31.84
N ILE A 85 -62.25 -3.97 -31.45
CA ILE A 85 -62.88 -3.99 -30.13
C ILE A 85 -64.04 -4.99 -30.01
N GLY A 86 -64.46 -5.58 -31.13
CA GLY A 86 -65.53 -6.58 -31.18
C GLY A 86 -66.88 -5.97 -31.54
N ALA A 87 -67.75 -6.77 -32.18
CA ALA A 87 -69.05 -6.30 -32.68
C ALA A 87 -69.95 -5.74 -31.58
N ALA A 88 -69.80 -6.22 -30.34
CA ALA A 88 -70.58 -5.74 -29.20
C ALA A 88 -70.17 -4.32 -28.74
N TRP A 89 -68.95 -3.85 -29.04
CA TRP A 89 -68.41 -2.59 -28.52
C TRP A 89 -68.02 -1.60 -29.61
N ASN A 90 -68.03 -2.04 -30.86
CA ASN A 90 -67.81 -1.20 -32.00
C ASN A 90 -68.76 -0.01 -32.00
N ASP A 91 -68.24 1.20 -32.19
CA ASP A 91 -69.02 2.41 -32.33
C ASP A 91 -69.95 2.70 -31.13
N ARG A 92 -69.50 2.35 -29.91
CA ARG A 92 -70.26 2.56 -28.66
C ARG A 92 -69.52 3.33 -27.58
N ILE A 93 -68.23 3.62 -27.73
CA ILE A 93 -67.46 4.26 -26.65
C ILE A 93 -67.71 5.76 -26.65
N SER A 94 -68.14 6.27 -25.49
CA SER A 94 -68.47 7.69 -25.28
C SER A 94 -67.65 8.35 -24.16
N SER A 95 -67.04 7.57 -23.25
CA SER A 95 -66.08 8.09 -22.24
C SER A 95 -65.08 7.04 -21.77
N ILE A 96 -64.03 7.47 -21.08
CA ILE A 96 -62.89 6.63 -20.70
C ILE A 96 -62.28 7.07 -19.36
N ARG A 97 -62.02 6.09 -18.50
CA ARG A 97 -61.18 6.24 -17.31
C ARG A 97 -59.90 5.43 -17.45
N MET A 98 -58.77 6.03 -17.11
CA MET A 98 -57.47 5.37 -17.14
C MET A 98 -56.67 5.66 -15.87
N PRO A 99 -55.90 4.68 -15.37
CA PRO A 99 -54.97 4.93 -14.28
C PRO A 99 -53.92 5.98 -14.65
N ALA A 100 -53.42 6.71 -13.66
CA ALA A 100 -52.38 7.71 -13.89
C ALA A 100 -51.15 7.10 -14.60
N GLY A 101 -50.63 7.81 -15.61
CA GLY A 101 -49.44 7.41 -16.37
C GLY A 101 -49.70 6.51 -17.58
N TYR A 102 -50.95 6.08 -17.81
CA TYR A 102 -51.32 5.38 -19.05
C TYR A 102 -51.49 6.37 -20.20
N LYS A 103 -51.15 5.94 -21.42
CA LYS A 103 -51.48 6.62 -22.67
C LYS A 103 -52.36 5.71 -23.52
N VAL A 104 -53.50 6.22 -23.98
CA VAL A 104 -54.46 5.48 -24.81
C VAL A 104 -54.67 6.21 -26.12
N GLU A 105 -54.55 5.49 -27.23
CA GLU A 105 -54.89 6.00 -28.56
C GLU A 105 -56.16 5.28 -29.03
N LEU A 106 -57.19 6.05 -29.36
CA LEU A 106 -58.47 5.57 -29.87
C LEU A 106 -58.53 5.79 -31.39
N PHE A 107 -59.00 4.80 -32.12
CA PHE A 107 -59.02 4.78 -33.59
C PHE A 107 -60.44 4.54 -34.11
N ALA A 108 -60.86 5.36 -35.07
CA ALA A 108 -62.18 5.26 -35.68
C ALA A 108 -62.40 3.96 -36.46
N ASP A 109 -61.34 3.42 -37.07
CA ASP A 109 -61.42 2.21 -37.88
C ASP A 109 -60.74 1.00 -37.23
N ARG A 110 -61.00 -0.17 -37.78
CA ARG A 110 -60.29 -1.41 -37.45
C ARG A 110 -58.80 -1.32 -37.79
N ASN A 111 -58.00 -2.15 -37.12
CA ASN A 111 -56.57 -2.31 -37.33
C ASN A 111 -55.72 -1.06 -37.04
N LEU A 112 -56.15 -0.24 -36.07
CA LEU A 112 -55.45 0.96 -35.59
C LEU A 112 -55.29 2.01 -36.71
N ARG A 113 -56.40 2.33 -37.39
CA ARG A 113 -56.47 3.23 -38.55
C ARG A 113 -57.60 4.25 -38.40
N GLY A 114 -57.66 5.21 -39.34
CA GLY A 114 -58.68 6.25 -39.35
C GLY A 114 -58.36 7.40 -38.41
N THR A 115 -59.38 8.21 -38.11
CA THR A 115 -59.28 9.33 -37.15
C THR A 115 -58.77 8.81 -35.81
N THR A 116 -57.74 9.46 -35.27
CA THR A 116 -57.05 9.03 -34.05
C THR A 116 -57.06 10.13 -33.00
N VAL A 117 -57.35 9.76 -31.76
CA VAL A 117 -57.25 10.64 -30.58
C VAL A 117 -56.35 9.99 -29.55
N THR A 118 -55.37 10.74 -29.04
CA THR A 118 -54.51 10.31 -27.94
C THR A 118 -54.97 10.94 -26.64
N LEU A 119 -55.14 10.12 -25.60
CA LEU A 119 -55.56 10.51 -24.26
C LEU A 119 -54.53 10.05 -23.24
N THR A 120 -54.21 10.93 -22.29
CA THR A 120 -53.24 10.69 -21.20
C THR A 120 -53.87 10.84 -19.81
N ALA A 121 -55.18 11.07 -19.75
CA ALA A 121 -55.98 11.20 -18.55
C ALA A 121 -57.43 10.80 -18.85
N ASP A 122 -58.23 10.67 -17.80
CA ASP A 122 -59.68 10.45 -17.90
C ASP A 122 -60.33 11.47 -18.84
N ASN A 123 -61.27 11.00 -19.65
CA ASN A 123 -62.09 11.87 -20.48
C ASN A 123 -63.55 11.49 -20.35
N ALA A 124 -64.34 12.40 -19.77
CA ALA A 124 -65.75 12.19 -19.49
C ALA A 124 -66.63 12.26 -20.74
N ASN A 125 -66.15 12.80 -21.87
CA ASN A 125 -67.00 13.01 -23.05
C ASN A 125 -66.17 13.10 -24.35
N LEU A 126 -66.29 12.08 -25.20
CA LEU A 126 -65.57 12.00 -26.48
C LEU A 126 -66.24 12.78 -27.63
N VAL A 127 -67.42 13.40 -27.43
CA VAL A 127 -68.16 14.14 -28.48
C VAL A 127 -67.30 15.25 -29.08
N GLY A 128 -66.67 16.07 -28.22
CA GLY A 128 -65.79 17.15 -28.66
C GLY A 128 -64.50 16.68 -29.34
N LEU A 129 -64.20 15.38 -29.28
CA LEU A 129 -63.00 14.77 -29.87
C LEU A 129 -63.33 13.99 -31.16
N GLY A 130 -64.59 13.98 -31.60
CA GLY A 130 -65.01 13.35 -32.86
C GLY A 130 -64.94 11.82 -32.87
N LEU A 131 -64.82 11.18 -31.70
CA LEU A 131 -64.77 9.72 -31.55
C LEU A 131 -65.90 9.14 -30.65
N ASN A 132 -66.90 9.95 -30.30
CA ASN A 132 -68.08 9.45 -29.62
C ASN A 132 -68.81 8.46 -30.52
N ASP A 133 -69.07 7.25 -30.01
CA ASP A 133 -69.76 6.18 -30.74
C ASP A 133 -69.12 5.88 -32.10
N ALA A 134 -67.79 5.99 -32.18
CA ALA A 134 -67.05 5.77 -33.43
C ALA A 134 -65.76 4.98 -33.24
N VAL A 135 -65.47 4.48 -32.03
CA VAL A 135 -64.21 3.76 -31.75
C VAL A 135 -64.33 2.30 -32.19
N SER A 136 -63.45 1.89 -33.11
CA SER A 136 -63.34 0.50 -33.61
C SER A 136 -62.10 -0.24 -33.10
N SER A 137 -61.01 0.48 -32.77
CA SER A 137 -59.77 -0.13 -32.27
C SER A 137 -59.01 0.82 -31.35
N LEU A 138 -58.08 0.27 -30.54
CA LEU A 138 -57.36 1.05 -29.52
C LEU A 138 -55.96 0.53 -29.27
N ARG A 139 -55.07 1.45 -28.90
CA ARG A 139 -53.72 1.14 -28.40
C ARG A 139 -53.61 1.61 -26.95
N VAL A 140 -53.33 0.68 -26.03
CA VAL A 140 -53.04 0.99 -24.62
C VAL A 140 -51.54 0.89 -24.42
N THR A 141 -50.94 1.97 -23.89
CA THR A 141 -49.54 2.02 -23.47
C THR A 141 -49.51 2.25 -21.95
N PRO A 142 -49.11 1.25 -21.13
CA PRO A 142 -48.92 1.46 -19.70
C PRO A 142 -47.73 2.41 -19.42
N PRO A 143 -47.65 3.03 -18.23
CA PRO A 143 -46.46 3.76 -17.83
C PRO A 143 -45.25 2.82 -17.85
N ALA A 144 -44.08 3.36 -18.18
CA ALA A 144 -42.84 2.59 -18.07
C ALA A 144 -42.71 2.08 -16.63
N ALA A 145 -42.55 0.76 -16.45
CA ALA A 145 -42.25 0.21 -15.14
C ALA A 145 -40.96 0.89 -14.62
N PRO A 146 -40.87 1.27 -13.33
CA PRO A 146 -39.62 1.81 -12.80
C PRO A 146 -38.52 0.80 -13.08
N SER A 147 -37.50 1.21 -13.84
CA SER A 147 -36.34 0.38 -14.11
C SER A 147 -35.82 -0.13 -12.78
N LYS A 148 -35.72 -1.46 -12.62
CA LYS A 148 -35.22 -2.09 -11.39
C LYS A 148 -33.73 -1.79 -11.22
N VAL A 149 -33.41 -0.62 -10.71
CA VAL A 149 -32.05 -0.22 -10.33
C VAL A 149 -31.72 -0.93 -9.02
N THR A 150 -30.60 -1.64 -9.00
CA THR A 150 -30.16 -2.39 -7.83
C THR A 150 -28.76 -1.95 -7.44
N LEU A 151 -28.61 -1.49 -6.19
CA LEU A 151 -27.30 -1.29 -5.56
C LEU A 151 -26.76 -2.67 -5.19
N ALA A 152 -25.94 -3.24 -6.06
CA ALA A 152 -25.54 -4.63 -6.02
C ALA A 152 -24.39 -4.89 -5.02
N SER A 153 -23.38 -4.01 -4.99
CA SER A 153 -22.32 -4.09 -4.00
C SER A 153 -21.58 -2.76 -3.83
N VAL A 154 -20.98 -2.58 -2.65
CA VAL A 154 -20.08 -1.47 -2.33
C VAL A 154 -18.73 -2.03 -1.93
N GLN A 155 -17.67 -1.45 -2.48
CA GLN A 155 -16.29 -1.82 -2.22
C GLN A 155 -15.49 -0.58 -1.80
N PHE A 156 -14.50 -0.80 -0.92
CA PHE A 156 -13.59 0.22 -0.42
C PHE A 156 -12.19 -0.08 -0.93
N ALA A 157 -11.51 0.93 -1.46
CA ALA A 157 -10.16 0.82 -1.99
C ALA A 157 -9.22 1.89 -1.44
N GLN A 158 -8.13 1.45 -0.82
CA GLN A 158 -6.95 2.27 -0.56
C GLN A 158 -5.79 1.77 -1.42
N SER A 159 -5.07 0.75 -0.95
CA SER A 159 -4.10 0.00 -1.77
C SER A 159 -4.70 -1.32 -2.28
N MET A 160 -5.70 -1.83 -1.56
CA MET A 160 -6.43 -3.05 -1.86
C MET A 160 -7.92 -2.73 -1.92
N LEU A 161 -8.63 -3.36 -2.85
CA LEU A 161 -10.08 -3.25 -3.04
C LEU A 161 -10.79 -4.40 -2.31
N TYR A 162 -11.49 -4.08 -1.23
CA TYR A 162 -12.28 -5.04 -0.47
C TYR A 162 -13.77 -4.79 -0.62
N ALA A 163 -14.57 -5.86 -0.58
CA ALA A 163 -16.01 -5.74 -0.39
C ALA A 163 -16.30 -5.13 1.00
N SER A 164 -17.39 -4.36 1.10
CA SER A 164 -17.80 -3.71 2.36
C SER A 164 -18.05 -4.68 3.53
N GLY A 165 -18.41 -5.93 3.25
CA GLY A 165 -18.60 -6.99 4.25
C GLY A 165 -17.38 -7.88 4.47
N ASP A 166 -16.23 -7.59 3.84
CA ASP A 166 -15.03 -8.41 4.00
C ASP A 166 -14.42 -8.21 5.40
N SER A 167 -14.22 -9.30 6.14
CA SER A 167 -13.66 -9.25 7.50
C SER A 167 -12.22 -8.73 7.57
N GLN A 168 -11.49 -8.76 6.46
CA GLN A 168 -10.12 -8.24 6.37
C GLN A 168 -10.06 -6.75 5.99
N LEU A 169 -11.19 -6.12 5.64
CA LEU A 169 -11.26 -4.68 5.37
C LEU A 169 -10.91 -3.87 6.64
N VAL A 170 -9.75 -3.26 6.61
CA VAL A 170 -9.30 -2.26 7.60
C VAL A 170 -8.71 -1.09 6.84
N LEU A 171 -9.35 0.07 6.93
CA LEU A 171 -8.87 1.30 6.32
C LEU A 171 -7.75 1.92 7.16
N VAL A 172 -6.71 2.42 6.51
CA VAL A 172 -5.66 3.24 7.12
C VAL A 172 -6.23 4.63 7.40
N ALA A 173 -6.16 5.09 8.65
CA ALA A 173 -6.62 6.44 9.00
C ALA A 173 -5.85 7.53 8.24
N ASN A 174 -6.53 8.63 7.91
CA ASN A 174 -5.97 9.76 7.18
C ASN A 174 -5.39 9.39 5.79
N LYS A 175 -5.87 8.29 5.18
CA LYS A 175 -5.57 7.93 3.79
C LYS A 175 -6.86 7.99 2.97
N PRO A 176 -6.91 8.73 1.84
CA PRO A 176 -8.09 8.78 0.99
C PRO A 176 -8.52 7.38 0.56
N THR A 177 -9.84 7.15 0.53
CA THR A 177 -10.42 5.85 0.21
C THR A 177 -11.36 5.99 -0.96
N LEU A 178 -11.11 5.27 -2.04
CA LEU A 178 -12.03 5.13 -3.15
C LEU A 178 -13.21 4.25 -2.71
N LEU A 179 -14.43 4.73 -2.92
CA LEU A 179 -15.64 3.93 -2.83
C LEU A 179 -16.08 3.56 -4.25
N LYS A 180 -16.14 2.26 -4.55
CA LYS A 180 -16.69 1.74 -5.82
C LYS A 180 -18.08 1.16 -5.54
N VAL A 181 -19.08 1.67 -6.23
CA VAL A 181 -20.49 1.31 -6.02
C VAL A 181 -21.00 0.66 -7.31
N ASN A 182 -21.17 -0.67 -7.26
CA ASN A 182 -21.66 -1.45 -8.38
C ASN A 182 -23.18 -1.38 -8.38
N VAL A 183 -23.74 -0.76 -9.42
CA VAL A 183 -25.19 -0.62 -9.63
C VAL A 183 -25.55 -1.37 -10.90
N THR A 184 -26.59 -2.20 -10.83
CA THR A 184 -27.10 -2.93 -11.99
C THR A 184 -28.49 -2.45 -12.36
N ALA A 185 -28.81 -2.46 -13.66
CA ALA A 185 -30.11 -2.08 -14.17
C ALA A 185 -30.40 -2.76 -15.53
N PRO A 186 -31.67 -2.81 -15.98
CA PRO A 186 -31.99 -3.23 -17.35
C PRO A 186 -31.22 -2.44 -18.41
N ALA A 187 -30.90 -3.10 -19.53
CA ALA A 187 -30.18 -2.48 -20.64
C ALA A 187 -30.87 -1.19 -21.13
N GLY A 188 -30.08 -0.15 -21.39
CA GLY A 188 -30.58 1.16 -21.83
C GLY A 188 -31.05 2.08 -20.69
N THR A 189 -30.98 1.65 -19.43
CA THR A 189 -31.29 2.52 -18.28
C THR A 189 -30.26 3.64 -18.16
N THR A 190 -30.71 4.89 -18.13
CA THR A 190 -29.86 6.05 -17.82
C THR A 190 -29.36 5.96 -16.37
N ALA A 191 -28.07 6.20 -16.16
CA ALA A 191 -27.46 6.20 -14.84
C ALA A 191 -28.12 7.25 -13.92
N PRO A 192 -28.82 6.86 -12.84
CA PRO A 192 -29.41 7.81 -11.90
C PRO A 192 -28.33 8.59 -11.13
N THR A 193 -28.72 9.71 -10.54
CA THR A 193 -27.85 10.42 -9.60
C THR A 193 -27.68 9.62 -8.32
N GLY A 194 -26.52 9.79 -7.68
CA GLY A 194 -26.21 9.14 -6.42
C GLY A 194 -25.30 9.99 -5.55
N VAL A 195 -25.37 9.75 -4.25
CA VAL A 195 -24.64 10.47 -3.21
C VAL A 195 -24.14 9.47 -2.16
N VAL A 196 -22.96 9.76 -1.62
CA VAL A 196 -22.40 9.09 -0.46
C VAL A 196 -22.39 10.08 0.69
N ARG A 197 -23.13 9.78 1.74
CA ARG A 197 -23.01 10.48 3.02
C ARG A 197 -21.93 9.82 3.86
N VAL A 198 -20.95 10.61 4.26
CA VAL A 198 -19.86 10.21 5.16
C VAL A 198 -20.12 10.84 6.51
N ASP A 199 -20.49 10.02 7.49
CA ASP A 199 -20.70 10.43 8.88
C ASP A 199 -19.53 9.94 9.74
N ASN A 200 -19.22 10.66 10.80
CA ASN A 200 -18.35 10.18 11.87
C ASN A 200 -19.17 10.06 13.16
N THR A 201 -19.25 8.84 13.68
CA THR A 201 -20.06 8.51 14.87
C THR A 201 -19.41 8.94 16.19
N VAL A 202 -18.14 9.37 16.17
CA VAL A 202 -17.39 9.83 17.35
C VAL A 202 -17.48 11.34 17.49
N ASP A 203 -17.21 12.09 16.43
CA ASP A 203 -17.20 13.57 16.46
C ASP A 203 -18.48 14.22 15.89
N GLY A 204 -19.38 13.43 15.29
CA GLY A 204 -20.66 13.89 14.76
C GLY A 204 -20.58 14.62 13.41
N THR A 205 -19.40 14.70 12.79
CA THR A 205 -19.25 15.34 11.47
C THR A 205 -19.97 14.55 10.37
N SER A 206 -20.50 15.27 9.37
CA SER A 206 -21.20 14.67 8.22
C SER A 206 -20.89 15.44 6.94
N ARG A 207 -20.68 14.72 5.83
CA ARG A 207 -20.44 15.31 4.51
C ARG A 207 -21.03 14.44 3.40
N ASP A 208 -21.79 15.08 2.51
CA ASP A 208 -22.29 14.45 1.29
C ASP A 208 -21.29 14.61 0.14
N LEU A 209 -20.99 13.51 -0.54
CA LEU A 209 -20.08 13.44 -1.68
C LEU A 209 -20.84 12.89 -2.91
N PRO A 210 -20.86 13.60 -4.05
CA PRO A 210 -21.56 13.12 -5.24
C PRO A 210 -20.84 11.90 -5.83
N LEU A 211 -21.61 10.90 -6.28
CA LEU A 211 -21.08 9.76 -7.01
C LEU A 211 -20.82 10.14 -8.48
N ALA A 212 -19.61 9.87 -8.97
CA ALA A 212 -19.32 9.91 -10.39
C ALA A 212 -19.95 8.70 -11.08
N ALA A 213 -20.68 8.92 -12.18
CA ALA A 213 -21.35 7.87 -12.94
C ALA A 213 -20.37 6.97 -13.71
N PRO A 214 -20.72 5.70 -14.00
CA PRO A 214 -19.92 4.82 -14.86
C PRO A 214 -19.71 5.42 -16.26
N ARG A 215 -18.51 5.26 -16.82
CA ARG A 215 -18.17 5.85 -18.13
C ARG A 215 -18.92 5.22 -19.32
N ARG A 216 -19.34 3.95 -19.21
CA ARG A 216 -20.07 3.21 -20.26
C ARG A 216 -21.54 2.94 -19.92
N GLY A 217 -22.07 3.57 -18.86
CA GLY A 217 -23.43 3.34 -18.39
C GLY A 217 -23.58 2.14 -17.46
N LEU A 218 -24.82 1.85 -17.05
CA LEU A 218 -25.10 0.80 -16.07
C LEU A 218 -25.03 -0.60 -16.69
N PRO A 219 -24.30 -1.54 -16.09
CA PRO A 219 -24.32 -2.93 -16.53
C PRO A 219 -25.57 -3.66 -16.05
N THR A 220 -25.92 -4.77 -16.71
CA THR A 220 -27.02 -5.66 -16.30
C THR A 220 -26.62 -6.64 -15.19
N THR A 221 -25.32 -6.87 -15.02
CA THR A 221 -24.71 -7.72 -13.99
C THR A 221 -23.44 -7.06 -13.46
N VAL A 222 -22.98 -7.45 -12.27
CA VAL A 222 -21.72 -6.92 -11.74
C VAL A 222 -20.56 -7.55 -12.50
N SER A 223 -19.68 -6.71 -13.06
CA SER A 223 -18.49 -7.18 -13.76
C SER A 223 -17.48 -7.83 -12.80
N GLU A 224 -16.91 -8.94 -13.23
CA GLU A 224 -15.81 -9.60 -12.51
C GLU A 224 -14.50 -8.80 -12.58
N THR A 225 -14.32 -8.04 -13.66
CA THR A 225 -13.14 -7.19 -13.89
C THR A 225 -13.39 -5.80 -13.35
N GLN A 226 -12.48 -5.31 -12.51
CA GLN A 226 -12.67 -4.03 -11.83
C GLN A 226 -12.29 -2.87 -12.76
N SER A 227 -13.23 -1.93 -12.95
CA SER A 227 -13.02 -0.75 -13.79
C SER A 227 -13.83 0.45 -13.29
N PHE A 228 -13.59 1.62 -13.89
CA PHE A 228 -14.45 2.81 -13.74
C PHE A 228 -15.51 2.91 -14.85
N ASP A 229 -15.51 1.97 -15.79
CA ASP A 229 -16.39 2.02 -16.95
C ASP A 229 -17.81 1.54 -16.60
N ASP A 230 -17.95 0.70 -15.58
CA ASP A 230 -19.18 -0.05 -15.23
C ASP A 230 -19.67 0.16 -13.78
N ALA A 231 -19.02 1.04 -13.01
CA ALA A 231 -19.37 1.29 -11.62
C ALA A 231 -19.33 2.79 -11.29
N TYR A 232 -20.18 3.19 -10.34
CA TYR A 232 -20.06 4.52 -9.75
C TYR A 232 -18.83 4.57 -8.85
N SER A 233 -18.26 5.77 -8.71
CA SER A 233 -17.13 5.96 -7.81
C SER A 233 -17.13 7.31 -7.12
N VAL A 234 -16.53 7.36 -5.94
CA VAL A 234 -16.19 8.62 -5.26
C VAL A 234 -15.00 8.39 -4.34
N THR A 235 -14.12 9.38 -4.24
CA THR A 235 -13.02 9.35 -3.27
C THR A 235 -13.47 10.01 -1.99
N VAL A 236 -13.50 9.26 -0.89
CA VAL A 236 -13.63 9.81 0.47
C VAL A 236 -12.28 10.46 0.84
N PRO A 237 -12.26 11.78 1.09
CA PRO A 237 -11.03 12.49 1.44
C PRO A 237 -10.38 11.97 2.72
N ALA A 238 -9.04 12.12 2.82
CA ALA A 238 -8.23 11.61 3.92
C ALA A 238 -8.78 12.02 5.29
N GLU A 239 -9.16 13.29 5.44
CA GLU A 239 -9.59 13.89 6.69
C GLU A 239 -10.90 13.32 7.24
N LEU A 240 -11.67 12.60 6.42
CA LEU A 240 -12.90 11.91 6.81
C LEU A 240 -12.67 10.43 7.14
N VAL A 241 -11.54 9.86 6.74
CA VAL A 241 -11.19 8.45 7.01
C VAL A 241 -10.56 8.35 8.38
N LYS A 242 -11.41 8.27 9.41
CA LYS A 242 -11.02 8.23 10.83
C LYS A 242 -11.88 7.22 11.60
N SER A 243 -11.46 6.87 12.82
CA SER A 243 -12.28 6.03 13.72
C SER A 243 -13.69 6.61 13.86
N GLY A 244 -14.70 5.74 13.83
CA GLY A 244 -16.11 6.13 13.82
C GLY A 244 -16.73 6.32 12.44
N LEU A 245 -15.99 6.11 11.35
CA LEU A 245 -16.48 6.24 9.98
C LEU A 245 -17.74 5.40 9.71
N LYS A 246 -18.79 6.07 9.25
CA LYS A 246 -20.00 5.48 8.70
C LYS A 246 -20.26 6.06 7.31
N VAL A 247 -20.56 5.18 6.36
CA VAL A 247 -20.77 5.54 4.95
C VAL A 247 -22.16 5.09 4.55
N THR A 248 -23.01 6.01 4.09
CA THR A 248 -24.35 5.71 3.58
C THR A 248 -24.43 6.05 2.11
N VAL A 249 -24.66 5.04 1.28
CA VAL A 249 -24.75 5.16 -0.18
C VAL A 249 -26.22 5.23 -0.59
N THR A 250 -26.58 6.26 -1.34
CA THR A 250 -27.92 6.45 -1.90
C THR A 250 -27.82 6.64 -3.40
N VAL A 251 -28.57 5.85 -4.16
CA VAL A 251 -28.70 5.95 -5.62
C VAL A 251 -30.19 5.99 -5.94
N ALA A 252 -30.63 6.96 -6.75
CA ALA A 252 -32.05 7.10 -7.03
C ALA A 252 -32.63 5.83 -7.67
N GLY A 253 -33.75 5.34 -7.13
CA GLY A 253 -34.38 4.09 -7.56
C GLY A 253 -33.86 2.82 -6.88
N ALA A 254 -32.84 2.90 -6.02
CA ALA A 254 -32.35 1.80 -5.21
C ALA A 254 -32.51 2.08 -3.70
N ALA A 255 -32.64 1.02 -2.89
CA ALA A 255 -32.62 1.15 -1.44
C ALA A 255 -31.22 1.60 -0.96
N ALA A 256 -31.18 2.57 -0.05
CA ALA A 256 -29.94 3.04 0.53
C ALA A 256 -29.28 1.95 1.38
N GLN A 257 -27.94 1.93 1.40
CA GLN A 257 -27.15 0.99 2.20
C GLN A 257 -26.13 1.74 3.05
N SER A 258 -25.97 1.33 4.31
CA SER A 258 -25.01 1.92 5.25
C SER A 258 -23.96 0.91 5.69
N PHE A 259 -22.72 1.38 5.82
CA PHE A 259 -21.54 0.59 6.15
C PHE A 259 -20.72 1.30 7.23
N THR A 260 -20.09 0.51 8.11
CA THR A 260 -19.20 1.01 9.18
C THR A 260 -17.85 0.30 9.09
N PRO A 261 -17.06 0.58 8.03
CA PRO A 261 -15.76 -0.08 7.85
C PRO A 261 -14.85 0.26 9.03
N ARG A 262 -14.06 -0.73 9.47
CA ARG A 262 -13.06 -0.49 10.51
C ARG A 262 -11.98 0.45 9.96
N VAL A 263 -11.60 1.44 10.76
CA VAL A 263 -10.46 2.33 10.50
C VAL A 263 -9.38 2.07 11.55
N GLY A 264 -8.23 1.60 11.10
CA GLY A 264 -7.04 1.34 11.91
C GLY A 264 -6.18 2.59 12.12
N GLY A 265 -4.92 2.40 12.53
CA GLY A 265 -3.97 3.50 12.67
C GLY A 265 -3.56 4.13 11.32
N GLY A 266 -2.95 5.32 11.37
CA GLY A 266 -2.57 6.10 10.20
C GLY A 266 -1.11 6.53 10.21
N THR A 267 -0.18 5.57 10.23
CA THR A 267 1.27 5.82 10.34
C THR A 267 1.78 6.51 9.07
N PRO A 268 2.37 7.72 9.16
CA PRO A 268 3.00 8.36 8.01
C PRO A 268 4.38 7.76 7.73
N MET A 269 4.85 7.94 6.51
CA MET A 269 6.18 7.56 6.07
C MET A 269 6.90 8.78 5.51
N ARG A 270 8.17 8.96 5.87
CA ARG A 270 9.09 9.86 5.18
C ARG A 270 10.07 9.01 4.39
N PHE A 271 10.17 9.22 3.09
CA PHE A 271 11.11 8.56 2.20
C PHE A 271 12.33 9.46 1.97
N ILE A 272 13.52 8.91 2.22
CA ILE A 272 14.80 9.62 2.10
C ILE A 272 15.68 8.87 1.10
N PRO A 273 15.57 9.19 -0.21
CA PRO A 273 16.48 8.66 -1.20
C PRO A 273 17.85 9.33 -1.08
N ILE A 274 18.91 8.52 -1.04
CA ILE A 274 20.27 8.96 -0.79
C ILE A 274 21.15 8.54 -1.97
N PRO A 275 21.74 9.47 -2.73
CA PRO A 275 22.71 9.12 -3.74
C PRO A 275 24.00 8.67 -3.03
N VAL A 276 24.44 7.44 -3.29
CA VAL A 276 25.67 6.89 -2.70
C VAL A 276 26.82 7.02 -3.69
N ARG A 277 27.95 7.58 -3.25
CA ARG A 277 29.17 7.70 -4.04
C ARG A 277 30.19 6.63 -3.65
N ILE A 278 30.71 5.93 -4.65
CA ILE A 278 31.76 4.91 -4.57
C ILE A 278 32.84 5.26 -5.59
N ALA A 279 34.11 5.30 -5.20
CA ALA A 279 35.25 5.54 -6.10
C ALA A 279 35.07 6.76 -7.04
N GLY A 280 34.44 7.84 -6.56
CA GLY A 280 34.15 9.04 -7.34
C GLY A 280 32.92 8.97 -8.27
N THR A 281 32.27 7.82 -8.38
CA THR A 281 31.01 7.64 -9.14
C THR A 281 29.83 7.73 -8.18
N THR A 282 28.87 8.62 -8.46
CA THR A 282 27.66 8.80 -7.66
C THR A 282 26.50 8.00 -8.27
N GLY A 283 25.74 7.29 -7.43
CA GLY A 283 24.49 6.66 -7.82
C GLY A 283 23.43 7.68 -8.22
N GLN A 284 22.69 7.39 -9.28
CA GLN A 284 21.63 8.24 -9.79
C GLN A 284 20.32 8.03 -9.04
N LEU A 285 19.70 9.12 -8.60
CA LEU A 285 18.36 9.06 -8.03
C LEU A 285 17.32 8.91 -9.15
N PRO A 286 16.33 8.02 -8.99
CA PRO A 286 15.19 7.94 -9.90
C PRO A 286 14.26 9.16 -9.73
N ALA A 287 13.26 9.27 -10.60
CA ALA A 287 12.15 10.21 -10.40
C ALA A 287 11.43 9.95 -9.08
N ASP A 288 10.75 10.97 -8.54
CA ASP A 288 10.00 10.89 -7.29
C ASP A 288 8.99 9.72 -7.31
N GLN A 289 9.14 8.80 -6.36
CA GLN A 289 8.32 7.60 -6.23
C GLN A 289 7.25 7.69 -5.13
N THR A 290 7.15 8.82 -4.41
CA THR A 290 6.29 8.93 -3.22
C THR A 290 4.82 8.59 -3.47
N ALA A 291 4.27 9.00 -4.62
CA ALA A 291 2.91 8.65 -5.01
C ALA A 291 2.72 7.13 -5.17
N HIS A 292 3.69 6.46 -5.80
CA HIS A 292 3.69 5.02 -6.02
C HIS A 292 3.83 4.25 -4.70
N LEU A 293 4.79 4.64 -3.85
CA LEU A 293 4.97 4.03 -2.52
C LEU A 293 3.70 4.19 -1.66
N ARG A 294 3.03 5.34 -1.73
CA ARG A 294 1.73 5.55 -1.05
C ARG A 294 0.62 4.66 -1.61
N ALA A 295 0.62 4.39 -2.91
CA ALA A 295 -0.33 3.49 -3.54
C ALA A 295 -0.14 2.04 -3.05
N LEU A 296 1.10 1.59 -2.86
CA LEU A 296 1.41 0.22 -2.45
C LEU A 296 1.32 -0.02 -0.93
N PHE A 297 1.80 0.91 -0.11
CA PHE A 297 1.98 0.66 1.33
C PHE A 297 0.80 1.07 2.22
N PRO A 298 0.57 0.38 3.36
CA PRO A 298 -0.47 0.73 4.34
C PRO A 298 -0.09 1.93 5.23
N VAL A 299 0.38 3.02 4.62
CA VAL A 299 0.77 4.28 5.29
C VAL A 299 -0.21 5.40 4.96
N SER A 300 -0.40 6.35 5.88
CA SER A 300 -1.35 7.46 5.70
C SER A 300 -0.89 8.43 4.60
N SER A 301 0.40 8.72 4.58
CA SER A 301 1.07 9.59 3.62
C SER A 301 2.51 9.15 3.39
N VAL A 302 3.07 9.50 2.24
CA VAL A 302 4.51 9.42 1.98
C VAL A 302 5.00 10.83 1.66
N THR A 303 6.01 11.31 2.38
CA THR A 303 6.67 12.59 2.11
C THR A 303 8.11 12.37 1.68
N LEU A 304 8.59 13.16 0.73
CA LEU A 304 9.97 13.11 0.27
C LEU A 304 10.83 14.05 1.11
N ARG A 305 12.01 13.60 1.53
CA ARG A 305 13.06 14.48 2.06
C ARG A 305 14.37 14.17 1.36
N SER A 306 14.95 15.17 0.70
CA SER A 306 16.26 15.04 0.06
C SER A 306 17.37 14.87 1.10
N HIS A 307 18.43 14.18 0.69
CA HIS A 307 19.67 14.03 1.44
C HIS A 307 20.84 14.31 0.51
N PRO A 308 21.91 15.00 0.96
CA PRO A 308 23.14 15.16 0.18
C PRO A 308 23.74 13.82 -0.25
N THR A 309 24.67 13.84 -1.19
CA THR A 309 25.40 12.62 -1.56
C THR A 309 26.11 12.03 -0.35
N PHE A 310 25.84 10.77 -0.04
CA PHE A 310 26.57 10.01 0.96
C PHE A 310 27.78 9.35 0.30
N VAL A 311 28.98 9.53 0.87
CA VAL A 311 30.20 8.89 0.35
C VAL A 311 30.55 7.70 1.23
N SER A 312 30.59 6.50 0.64
CA SER A 312 30.99 5.30 1.38
C SER A 312 32.46 5.39 1.76
N SER A 313 32.77 5.18 3.05
CA SER A 313 34.14 5.07 3.54
C SER A 313 34.62 3.62 3.56
N LYS A 314 33.70 2.66 3.56
CA LYS A 314 33.99 1.22 3.48
C LYS A 314 34.15 0.68 2.06
N VAL A 315 33.48 1.27 1.08
CA VAL A 315 33.54 0.85 -0.33
C VAL A 315 34.20 1.95 -1.14
N THR A 316 35.53 1.85 -1.26
CA THR A 316 36.37 2.90 -1.89
C THR A 316 36.72 2.61 -3.35
N THR A 317 36.48 1.38 -3.82
CA THR A 317 36.68 0.94 -5.20
C THR A 317 35.37 0.41 -5.77
N LEU A 318 35.11 0.67 -7.07
CA LEU A 318 33.94 0.13 -7.74
C LEU A 318 34.09 -1.39 -7.94
N PRO A 319 33.20 -2.24 -7.38
CA PRO A 319 33.31 -3.67 -7.57
C PRO A 319 33.11 -4.09 -9.03
N THR A 320 33.81 -5.15 -9.45
CA THR A 320 33.74 -5.71 -10.81
C THR A 320 33.17 -7.13 -10.86
N THR A 321 32.92 -7.75 -9.70
CA THR A 321 32.36 -9.11 -9.56
C THR A 321 31.07 -9.09 -8.76
N ASP A 322 30.22 -10.09 -8.95
CA ASP A 322 28.96 -10.22 -8.20
C ASP A 322 29.19 -10.37 -6.69
N SER A 323 30.22 -11.13 -6.30
CA SER A 323 30.63 -11.26 -4.89
C SER A 323 31.09 -9.93 -4.29
N GLY A 324 31.84 -9.14 -5.05
CA GLY A 324 32.28 -7.81 -4.62
C GLY A 324 31.11 -6.84 -4.49
N TRP A 325 30.10 -6.93 -5.37
CA TRP A 325 28.87 -6.16 -5.23
C TRP A 325 28.06 -6.58 -4.01
N SER A 326 27.90 -7.89 -3.75
CA SER A 326 27.21 -8.39 -2.57
C SER A 326 27.83 -7.88 -1.27
N ASP A 327 29.16 -7.93 -1.16
CA ASP A 327 29.90 -7.34 -0.03
C ASP A 327 29.70 -5.81 0.07
N ALA A 328 29.72 -5.10 -1.07
CA ALA A 328 29.49 -3.65 -1.10
C ALA A 328 28.07 -3.27 -0.65
N PHE A 329 27.02 -3.99 -1.08
CA PHE A 329 25.65 -3.77 -0.62
C PHE A 329 25.55 -3.93 0.90
N GLY A 330 26.10 -5.01 1.47
CA GLY A 330 26.10 -5.22 2.91
C GLY A 330 26.82 -4.10 3.67
N LYS A 331 28.04 -3.72 3.25
CA LYS A 331 28.81 -2.64 3.88
C LYS A 331 28.07 -1.30 3.85
N ILE A 332 27.50 -0.94 2.70
CA ILE A 332 26.77 0.33 2.53
C ILE A 332 25.47 0.30 3.33
N LEU A 333 24.75 -0.82 3.39
CA LEU A 333 23.57 -0.95 4.25
C LEU A 333 23.91 -0.73 5.74
N GLY A 334 25.07 -1.21 6.19
CA GLY A 334 25.62 -0.93 7.52
C GLY A 334 25.89 0.56 7.75
N GLU A 335 26.57 1.21 6.79
CA GLU A 335 26.84 2.66 6.84
C GLU A 335 25.54 3.50 6.89
N LEU A 336 24.54 3.14 6.08
CA LEU A 336 23.24 3.80 6.05
C LEU A 336 22.45 3.65 7.37
N ASN A 337 22.59 2.51 8.05
CA ASN A 337 22.01 2.31 9.38
C ASN A 337 22.65 3.23 10.42
N ASP A 338 23.99 3.32 10.41
CA ASP A 338 24.72 4.24 11.28
C ASP A 338 24.40 5.69 10.95
N LEU A 339 24.24 6.03 9.67
CA LEU A 339 23.79 7.34 9.21
C LEU A 339 22.43 7.69 9.81
N HIS A 340 21.45 6.78 9.70
CA HIS A 340 20.12 6.94 10.30
C HIS A 340 20.21 7.20 11.82
N ARG A 341 21.09 6.48 12.54
CA ARG A 341 21.32 6.67 13.98
C ARG A 341 21.98 8.01 14.31
N ILE A 342 23.01 8.42 13.57
CA ILE A 342 23.77 9.66 13.82
C ILE A 342 22.93 10.91 13.56
N GLU A 343 22.06 10.85 12.57
CA GLU A 343 21.14 11.94 12.25
C GLU A 343 19.94 12.02 13.20
N GLY A 344 19.79 11.05 14.11
CA GLY A 344 18.65 10.98 15.01
C GLY A 344 17.32 10.83 14.27
N ALA A 345 17.33 10.13 13.13
CA ALA A 345 16.17 9.95 12.29
C ALA A 345 15.06 9.19 13.04
N ALA A 346 13.81 9.57 12.76
CA ALA A 346 12.66 8.92 13.38
C ALA A 346 12.45 7.53 12.79
N ARG A 347 11.80 6.61 13.52
CA ARG A 347 11.45 5.27 13.02
C ARG A 347 10.65 5.26 11.71
N GLN A 348 9.98 6.37 11.40
CA GLN A 348 9.18 6.56 10.19
C GLN A 348 9.98 7.15 9.03
N ASP A 349 11.28 7.38 9.21
CA ASP A 349 12.20 7.90 8.21
C ASP A 349 12.92 6.73 7.54
N TYR A 350 12.54 6.40 6.31
CA TYR A 350 13.10 5.26 5.59
C TYR A 350 14.21 5.73 4.66
N TYR A 351 15.43 5.30 4.94
CA TYR A 351 16.64 5.64 4.21
C TYR A 351 16.85 4.62 3.10
N PHE A 352 16.96 5.08 1.85
CA PHE A 352 17.24 4.22 0.72
C PHE A 352 18.46 4.72 -0.05
N GLY A 353 19.56 3.98 0.00
CA GLY A 353 20.78 4.31 -0.74
C GLY A 353 20.72 3.83 -2.19
N PHE A 354 20.94 4.72 -3.15
CA PHE A 354 21.12 4.37 -4.57
C PHE A 354 22.61 4.27 -4.89
N ILE A 355 23.10 3.06 -5.15
CA ILE A 355 24.51 2.78 -5.46
C ILE A 355 24.73 2.69 -6.97
N PRO A 356 25.91 3.08 -7.50
CA PRO A 356 26.21 3.09 -8.94
C PRO A 356 26.47 1.69 -9.54
N LYS A 357 25.62 0.70 -9.23
CA LYS A 357 25.64 -0.63 -9.83
C LYS A 357 24.74 -0.66 -11.07
N ARG A 358 25.32 -0.97 -12.23
CA ARG A 358 24.59 -0.98 -13.52
C ARG A 358 24.64 -2.32 -14.24
N THR A 359 24.80 -3.38 -13.44
CA THR A 359 24.79 -4.78 -13.87
C THR A 359 23.67 -5.52 -13.16
N TRP A 360 23.21 -6.62 -13.76
CA TRP A 360 22.20 -7.51 -13.18
C TRP A 360 22.78 -8.35 -12.03
N GLY A 361 21.95 -9.22 -11.43
CA GLY A 361 22.25 -9.95 -10.19
C GLY A 361 21.58 -9.27 -8.99
N LEU A 362 22.22 -9.31 -7.82
CA LEU A 362 21.71 -8.66 -6.61
C LEU A 362 21.36 -7.19 -6.90
N ALA A 363 20.12 -6.82 -6.59
CA ALA A 363 19.52 -5.55 -6.95
C ALA A 363 19.35 -4.60 -5.76
N GLY A 364 19.12 -5.15 -4.56
CA GLY A 364 19.01 -4.41 -3.31
C GLY A 364 19.27 -5.29 -2.11
N LEU A 365 19.32 -4.63 -0.94
CA LEU A 365 19.26 -5.24 0.39
C LEU A 365 18.49 -4.31 1.34
N GLY A 366 17.71 -4.87 2.24
CA GLY A 366 16.95 -4.20 3.26
C GLY A 366 16.96 -4.94 4.60
N TYR A 367 17.00 -4.20 5.70
CA TYR A 367 16.80 -4.81 7.02
C TYR A 367 15.37 -5.33 7.19
N MET A 368 15.23 -6.46 7.90
CA MET A 368 13.95 -7.09 8.16
C MET A 368 13.74 -7.42 9.65
N PRO A 369 12.96 -6.61 10.41
CA PRO A 369 12.50 -5.26 10.08
C PRO A 369 13.62 -4.21 10.20
N GLY A 370 13.37 -3.00 9.72
CA GLY A 370 14.27 -1.86 9.88
C GLY A 370 13.79 -0.60 9.18
N SER A 371 14.66 0.39 9.06
CA SER A 371 14.37 1.70 8.42
C SER A 371 15.44 2.08 7.39
N SER A 372 16.24 1.12 6.94
CA SER A 372 17.30 1.34 5.97
C SER A 372 17.33 0.22 4.95
N ALA A 373 17.57 0.62 3.71
CA ALA A 373 17.71 -0.24 2.55
C ALA A 373 18.72 0.39 1.57
N VAL A 374 19.18 -0.41 0.63
CA VAL A 374 20.11 0.00 -0.43
C VAL A 374 19.73 -0.73 -1.72
N GLY A 375 19.84 -0.04 -2.85
CA GLY A 375 19.51 -0.58 -4.17
C GLY A 375 20.41 -0.01 -5.25
N PHE A 376 20.45 -0.68 -6.40
CA PHE A 376 21.16 -0.21 -7.57
C PHE A 376 20.52 1.05 -8.22
N ASP A 377 21.28 1.81 -9.01
CA ASP A 377 20.84 3.05 -9.64
C ASP A 377 20.38 2.90 -11.11
N MET A 378 20.17 1.66 -11.58
CA MET A 378 20.09 1.24 -13.00
C MET A 378 19.20 2.15 -13.89
N PRO A 379 19.78 3.18 -14.56
CA PRO A 379 18.97 4.20 -15.24
C PRO A 379 18.27 3.68 -16.49
N SER A 380 18.77 2.58 -17.07
CA SER A 380 18.18 1.90 -18.23
C SER A 380 16.91 1.11 -17.88
N ALA A 381 16.59 0.93 -16.60
CA ALA A 381 15.45 0.13 -16.13
C ALA A 381 14.72 0.83 -14.96
N PRO A 382 14.16 2.04 -15.17
CA PRO A 382 13.58 2.85 -14.09
C PRO A 382 12.40 2.17 -13.37
N ASP A 383 11.57 1.40 -14.09
CA ASP A 383 10.47 0.64 -13.47
C ASP A 383 11.02 -0.45 -12.54
N THR A 384 12.09 -1.14 -12.94
CA THR A 384 12.74 -2.15 -12.08
C THR A 384 13.36 -1.51 -10.84
N VAL A 385 13.98 -0.34 -10.96
CA VAL A 385 14.49 0.40 -9.79
C VAL A 385 13.36 0.77 -8.84
N ARG A 386 12.20 1.21 -9.35
CA ARG A 386 11.01 1.49 -8.55
C ARG A 386 10.50 0.25 -7.81
N ASP A 387 10.43 -0.89 -8.51
CA ASP A 387 9.95 -2.14 -7.92
C ASP A 387 10.93 -2.67 -6.86
N VAL A 388 12.25 -2.53 -7.08
CA VAL A 388 13.28 -2.85 -6.06
C VAL A 388 13.14 -1.95 -4.84
N VAL A 389 12.93 -0.64 -5.01
CA VAL A 389 12.68 0.26 -3.87
C VAL A 389 11.51 -0.23 -3.03
N ALA A 390 10.40 -0.60 -3.66
CA ALA A 390 9.25 -1.13 -2.94
C ALA A 390 9.51 -2.51 -2.31
N HIS A 391 10.29 -3.38 -2.95
CA HIS A 391 10.73 -4.67 -2.40
C HIS A 391 11.52 -4.49 -1.10
N GLU A 392 12.61 -3.71 -1.13
CA GLU A 392 13.47 -3.55 0.05
C GLU A 392 12.77 -2.82 1.20
N LEU A 393 11.89 -1.87 0.87
CA LEU A 393 11.05 -1.22 1.88
C LEU A 393 9.99 -2.20 2.43
N GLY A 394 9.58 -3.22 1.67
CA GLY A 394 8.79 -4.34 2.16
C GLY A 394 9.50 -5.11 3.26
N HIS A 395 10.80 -5.38 3.12
CA HIS A 395 11.63 -5.96 4.19
C HIS A 395 11.64 -5.08 5.44
N ASN A 396 11.78 -3.77 5.28
CA ASN A 396 11.71 -2.81 6.40
C ASN A 396 10.39 -2.91 7.18
N PHE A 397 9.29 -3.26 6.52
CA PHE A 397 7.99 -3.58 7.15
C PHE A 397 7.83 -5.04 7.61
N SER A 398 8.95 -5.73 7.85
CA SER A 398 9.01 -7.11 8.34
C SER A 398 8.46 -8.17 7.38
N LEU A 399 8.52 -7.94 6.06
CA LEU A 399 8.13 -8.95 5.07
C LEU A 399 9.28 -9.89 4.70
N PRO A 400 9.13 -11.22 4.84
CA PRO A 400 9.99 -12.21 4.20
C PRO A 400 9.70 -12.31 2.69
N HIS A 401 10.56 -13.01 1.93
CA HIS A 401 10.26 -13.32 0.53
C HIS A 401 9.02 -14.19 0.37
N ALA A 402 8.31 -14.00 -0.73
CA ALA A 402 7.33 -14.96 -1.22
C ALA A 402 8.02 -16.02 -2.11
N ALA A 403 7.56 -17.27 -2.03
CA ALA A 403 8.19 -18.40 -2.70
C ALA A 403 7.98 -18.35 -4.24
N CYS A 404 8.90 -17.73 -4.97
CA CYS A 404 9.03 -17.86 -6.44
C CYS A 404 10.45 -17.45 -6.86
N GLY A 405 10.97 -18.04 -7.93
CA GLY A 405 12.26 -17.65 -8.54
C GLY A 405 13.51 -18.05 -7.73
N GLY A 406 13.39 -19.03 -6.82
CA GLY A 406 14.52 -19.49 -6.00
C GLY A 406 14.83 -18.61 -4.80
N ALA A 407 13.86 -17.81 -4.33
CA ALA A 407 14.03 -16.97 -3.15
C ALA A 407 14.57 -17.76 -1.95
N GLY A 408 15.67 -17.26 -1.36
CA GLY A 408 16.24 -17.83 -0.14
C GLY A 408 15.31 -17.61 1.06
N SER A 409 15.08 -18.68 1.84
CA SER A 409 14.26 -18.68 3.07
C SER A 409 12.88 -18.03 2.89
N PRO A 410 12.04 -18.52 1.95
CA PRO A 410 10.73 -17.93 1.70
C PRO A 410 9.81 -18.07 2.91
N ASP A 411 8.81 -17.20 3.01
CA ASP A 411 7.80 -17.23 4.07
C ASP A 411 7.05 -18.57 4.06
N PRO A 412 7.20 -19.40 5.10
CA PRO A 412 6.49 -20.67 5.16
C PRO A 412 4.97 -20.50 5.29
N ASN A 413 4.50 -19.29 5.66
CA ASN A 413 3.08 -18.99 5.86
C ASN A 413 2.44 -18.27 4.67
N TYR A 414 3.18 -17.98 3.60
CA TYR A 414 2.61 -17.32 2.43
C TYR A 414 1.56 -18.23 1.77
N PRO A 415 0.30 -17.77 1.63
CA PRO A 415 -0.83 -18.68 1.37
C PRO A 415 -1.03 -19.04 -0.10
N TYR A 416 -0.28 -18.41 -1.02
CA TYR A 416 -0.48 -18.56 -2.45
C TYR A 416 0.75 -19.21 -3.10
N PRO A 417 0.60 -20.38 -3.75
CA PRO A 417 1.70 -21.03 -4.46
C PRO A 417 2.35 -20.11 -5.48
N ASP A 418 3.65 -20.30 -5.74
CA ASP A 418 4.44 -19.55 -6.74
C ASP A 418 4.35 -18.03 -6.58
N ALA A 419 4.22 -17.55 -5.35
CA ALA A 419 4.04 -16.14 -5.01
C ALA A 419 2.86 -15.47 -5.74
N ASN A 420 1.83 -16.22 -6.13
CA ASN A 420 0.64 -15.67 -6.77
C ASN A 420 -0.07 -14.64 -5.88
N LEU A 421 -0.82 -13.71 -6.47
CA LEU A 421 -1.48 -12.63 -5.73
C LEU A 421 -2.83 -13.02 -5.08
N GLY A 422 -3.24 -14.27 -5.22
CA GLY A 422 -4.50 -14.78 -4.71
C GLY A 422 -4.79 -16.20 -5.22
N LYS A 423 -6.00 -16.68 -4.97
CA LYS A 423 -6.48 -18.00 -5.42
C LYS A 423 -7.98 -17.99 -5.72
N PRO A 424 -8.52 -18.99 -6.43
CA PRO A 424 -9.97 -19.13 -6.61
C PRO A 424 -10.73 -19.00 -5.29
N GLY A 425 -11.77 -18.17 -5.27
CA GLY A 425 -12.53 -17.82 -4.06
C GLY A 425 -11.93 -16.70 -3.21
N ARG A 426 -10.69 -16.26 -3.44
CA ARG A 426 -10.03 -15.14 -2.75
C ARG A 426 -9.10 -14.38 -3.71
N TYR A 427 -9.66 -13.44 -4.44
CA TYR A 427 -8.91 -12.46 -5.24
C TYR A 427 -9.21 -11.05 -4.77
N VAL A 428 -8.22 -10.41 -4.17
CA VAL A 428 -8.29 -9.00 -3.74
C VAL A 428 -7.48 -8.19 -4.74
N TRP A 429 -8.14 -7.25 -5.41
CA TRP A 429 -7.49 -6.43 -6.43
C TRP A 429 -6.67 -5.32 -5.77
N SER A 430 -5.47 -5.06 -6.27
CA SER A 430 -4.74 -3.85 -5.88
C SER A 430 -5.35 -2.63 -6.58
N TYR A 431 -5.45 -1.52 -5.86
CA TYR A 431 -5.82 -0.22 -6.41
C TYR A 431 -4.60 0.70 -6.37
N LEU A 432 -4.09 1.04 -7.54
CA LEU A 432 -2.92 1.91 -7.71
C LEU A 432 -3.41 3.34 -7.86
N SER A 433 -3.46 4.07 -6.75
CA SER A 433 -4.02 5.43 -6.70
C SER A 433 -3.18 6.49 -7.43
N ASP A 434 -1.91 6.23 -7.66
CA ASP A 434 -0.96 7.06 -8.41
C ASP A 434 -1.29 7.12 -9.91
N VAL A 435 -1.73 6.00 -10.47
CA VAL A 435 -2.15 5.89 -11.89
C VAL A 435 -3.66 5.72 -12.06
N ASN A 436 -4.40 5.72 -10.94
CA ASN A 436 -5.85 5.52 -10.89
C ASN A 436 -6.31 4.26 -11.64
N ALA A 437 -5.71 3.11 -11.31
CA ALA A 437 -5.95 1.83 -12.00
C ALA A 437 -6.12 0.65 -11.03
N PHE A 438 -6.85 -0.37 -11.48
CA PHE A 438 -6.99 -1.64 -10.77
C PHE A 438 -6.04 -2.69 -11.36
N TYR A 439 -5.36 -3.43 -10.50
CA TYR A 439 -4.45 -4.50 -10.89
C TYR A 439 -5.11 -5.86 -10.67
N ASP A 440 -5.28 -6.62 -11.75
CA ASP A 440 -5.91 -7.95 -11.74
C ASP A 440 -4.97 -9.01 -11.11
N PRO A 441 -5.35 -9.64 -9.99
CA PRO A 441 -4.51 -10.63 -9.30
C PRO A 441 -4.71 -12.07 -9.84
N ARG A 442 -5.62 -12.28 -10.81
CA ARG A 442 -5.98 -13.63 -11.29
C ARG A 442 -4.94 -14.30 -12.19
N PRO A 443 -4.25 -13.57 -13.10
CA PRO A 443 -3.21 -14.18 -13.94
C PRO A 443 -2.07 -14.76 -13.08
N THR A 444 -1.68 -16.00 -13.35
CA THR A 444 -0.67 -16.73 -12.57
C THR A 444 0.77 -16.41 -12.97
N ASP A 445 0.96 -15.53 -13.95
CA ASP A 445 2.24 -14.92 -14.34
C ASP A 445 2.48 -13.59 -13.61
N ARG A 446 1.60 -13.24 -12.65
CA ARG A 446 1.72 -12.06 -11.79
C ARG A 446 2.00 -12.50 -10.38
N HIS A 447 3.08 -11.96 -9.84
CA HIS A 447 3.61 -12.39 -8.56
C HIS A 447 3.63 -11.23 -7.57
N ASP A 448 3.69 -11.59 -6.29
CA ASP A 448 3.97 -10.67 -5.20
C ASP A 448 5.33 -10.00 -5.42
N ILE A 449 5.39 -8.71 -5.13
CA ILE A 449 6.63 -7.92 -5.23
C ILE A 449 7.74 -8.50 -4.36
N MET A 450 7.44 -9.18 -3.25
CA MET A 450 8.43 -9.87 -2.41
C MET A 450 8.98 -11.17 -3.03
N SER A 451 8.73 -11.43 -4.31
CA SER A 451 9.21 -12.63 -5.00
C SER A 451 10.28 -12.31 -6.05
N TYR A 452 11.06 -13.33 -6.42
CA TYR A 452 12.03 -13.23 -7.52
C TYR A 452 11.44 -13.54 -8.89
N CYS A 453 10.11 -13.49 -9.04
CA CYS A 453 9.47 -13.67 -10.33
C CYS A 453 9.03 -12.35 -10.99
N GLY A 454 9.43 -11.21 -10.40
CA GLY A 454 9.19 -9.87 -10.95
C GLY A 454 7.78 -9.35 -10.67
N GLY A 455 7.42 -9.27 -9.38
CA GLY A 455 6.15 -8.69 -8.95
C GLY A 455 6.15 -7.15 -8.94
N THR A 456 4.98 -6.54 -9.17
CA THR A 456 4.81 -5.07 -9.19
C THR A 456 3.85 -4.55 -8.12
N VAL A 457 3.20 -5.46 -7.38
CA VAL A 457 2.26 -5.14 -6.28
C VAL A 457 2.43 -6.17 -5.16
N PHE A 458 1.99 -5.82 -3.95
CA PHE A 458 1.88 -6.78 -2.85
C PHE A 458 0.58 -7.59 -2.98
N SER A 459 0.59 -8.84 -2.53
CA SER A 459 -0.63 -9.59 -2.23
C SER A 459 -1.39 -8.98 -1.05
N ASP A 460 -2.67 -9.33 -0.91
CA ASP A 460 -3.47 -8.96 0.26
C ASP A 460 -2.86 -9.46 1.58
N TYR A 461 -2.25 -10.64 1.55
CA TYR A 461 -1.54 -11.23 2.67
C TYR A 461 -0.35 -10.37 3.12
N ASN A 462 0.58 -10.05 2.23
CA ASN A 462 1.74 -9.21 2.56
C ASN A 462 1.32 -7.79 2.94
N TYR A 463 0.32 -7.23 2.25
CA TYR A 463 -0.26 -5.95 2.64
C TYR A 463 -0.79 -5.94 4.08
N ARG A 464 -1.52 -7.00 4.48
CA ARG A 464 -2.04 -7.12 5.83
C ARG A 464 -0.95 -7.29 6.88
N ARG A 465 0.13 -8.00 6.56
CA ARG A 465 1.31 -8.12 7.45
C ARG A 465 1.95 -6.76 7.70
N MET A 466 2.19 -5.98 6.64
CA MET A 466 2.72 -4.61 6.78
C MET A 466 1.77 -3.71 7.58
N GLN A 467 0.46 -3.79 7.32
CA GLN A 467 -0.53 -3.00 8.06
C GLN A 467 -0.45 -3.32 9.56
N THR A 468 -0.40 -4.61 9.90
CA THR A 468 -0.31 -5.05 11.31
C THR A 468 1.02 -4.67 11.96
N PHE A 469 2.12 -4.68 11.20
CA PHE A 469 3.44 -4.22 11.68
C PHE A 469 3.43 -2.72 12.02
N LEU A 470 2.84 -1.90 11.14
CA LEU A 470 2.77 -0.44 11.33
C LEU A 470 1.79 -0.03 12.43
N THR A 471 0.76 -0.83 12.67
CA THR A 471 -0.27 -0.56 13.68
C THR A 471 -0.54 -1.82 14.52
N PRO A 472 0.35 -2.21 15.46
CA PRO A 472 0.21 -3.46 16.22
C PRO A 472 -1.07 -3.57 17.04
N SER A 473 -1.65 -2.44 17.47
CA SER A 473 -2.98 -2.39 18.09
C SER A 473 -4.06 -2.97 17.17
N ASP A 474 -3.85 -2.92 15.85
CA ASP A 474 -4.79 -3.46 14.90
C ASP A 474 -4.80 -5.00 14.84
N ALA A 475 -3.73 -5.65 15.30
CA ALA A 475 -3.62 -7.10 15.49
C ALA A 475 -4.55 -7.59 16.62
N VAL A 476 -4.58 -6.86 17.73
CA VAL A 476 -5.31 -7.22 18.96
C VAL A 476 -6.83 -7.18 18.72
N ALA A 477 -7.31 -6.20 17.95
CA ALA A 477 -8.72 -6.11 17.58
C ALA A 477 -9.17 -7.16 16.54
N ALA A 478 -8.25 -7.92 15.94
CA ALA A 478 -8.55 -9.02 15.02
C ALA A 478 -8.61 -10.40 15.69
N GLY A 479 -8.61 -10.47 17.04
CA GLY A 479 -8.70 -11.73 17.79
C GLY A 479 -7.40 -12.55 17.83
N ALA A 480 -6.28 -11.99 17.39
CA ALA A 480 -4.98 -12.63 17.53
C ALA A 480 -4.49 -12.52 18.99
N THR A 481 -4.16 -13.65 19.62
CA THR A 481 -3.51 -13.67 20.94
C THR A 481 -2.22 -12.86 20.87
N ALA A 482 -2.05 -11.94 21.81
CA ALA A 482 -0.93 -11.00 21.93
C ALA A 482 0.43 -11.69 22.25
N LYS A 483 0.86 -12.65 21.45
CA LYS A 483 2.16 -13.34 21.59
C LYS A 483 3.18 -12.98 20.50
N SER A 484 2.79 -12.30 19.41
CA SER A 484 3.73 -11.81 18.40
C SER A 484 3.96 -10.29 18.42
N ALA A 485 3.18 -9.53 19.21
CA ALA A 485 3.29 -8.08 19.31
C ALA A 485 4.48 -7.58 20.16
N ALA A 486 5.25 -8.49 20.75
CA ALA A 486 6.33 -8.16 21.69
C ALA A 486 7.72 -8.03 21.05
N ALA A 487 7.87 -8.27 19.74
CA ALA A 487 9.18 -8.26 19.08
C ALA A 487 9.58 -6.90 18.45
N SER A 488 8.70 -5.90 18.43
CA SER A 488 9.00 -4.55 17.91
C SER A 488 8.70 -3.41 18.90
N ALA A 489 8.22 -3.75 20.10
CA ALA A 489 8.09 -2.80 21.19
C ALA A 489 9.46 -2.63 21.88
N ASP A 490 10.41 -1.96 21.24
CA ASP A 490 11.23 -1.05 22.03
C ASP A 490 10.27 0.03 22.50
N GLY A 491 9.64 -0.22 23.64
CA GLY A 491 8.89 0.79 24.35
C GLY A 491 9.78 2.02 24.44
N ASP A 492 9.22 3.18 24.08
CA ASP A 492 9.84 4.47 24.29
C ASP A 492 10.57 4.44 25.63
N SER A 493 11.89 4.30 25.57
CA SER A 493 12.67 4.21 26.79
C SER A 493 12.42 5.53 27.50
N LYS A 494 11.98 5.47 28.76
CA LYS A 494 11.86 6.67 29.62
C LYS A 494 13.21 7.37 29.82
N ALA A 495 14.30 6.81 29.28
CA ALA A 495 15.62 7.41 29.28
C ALA A 495 15.59 8.75 28.54
N ALA A 496 16.13 9.76 29.21
CA ALA A 496 16.40 11.05 28.60
C ALA A 496 17.53 10.91 27.57
N ALA A 497 17.56 11.83 26.60
CA ALA A 497 18.72 11.96 25.72
C ALA A 497 19.94 12.35 26.55
N GLN A 498 21.06 11.67 26.32
CA GLN A 498 22.33 11.89 27.01
C GLN A 498 23.50 11.61 26.05
N ASP A 499 24.73 11.87 26.49
CA ASP A 499 25.89 11.42 25.73
C ASP A 499 25.96 9.89 25.73
N VAL A 500 26.06 9.33 24.53
CA VAL A 500 26.13 7.89 24.28
C VAL A 500 27.30 7.55 23.38
N LEU A 501 27.68 6.28 23.39
CA LEU A 501 28.52 5.68 22.38
C LEU A 501 27.64 4.94 21.38
N LEU A 502 27.91 5.15 20.09
CA LEU A 502 27.42 4.30 19.02
C LEU A 502 28.49 3.26 18.73
N VAL A 503 28.17 2.00 19.02
CA VAL A 503 29.01 0.85 18.69
C VAL A 503 28.28 0.02 17.65
N SER A 504 28.86 -0.07 16.46
CA SER A 504 28.26 -0.74 15.32
C SER A 504 29.24 -1.68 14.65
N GLY A 505 28.73 -2.55 13.79
CA GLY A 505 29.54 -3.55 13.13
C GLY A 505 28.74 -4.64 12.44
N SER A 506 29.45 -5.68 12.03
CA SER A 506 28.88 -6.86 11.39
C SER A 506 29.30 -8.13 12.12
N ILE A 507 28.44 -9.15 12.05
CA ILE A 507 28.69 -10.49 12.54
C ILE A 507 28.45 -11.42 11.36
N ARG A 508 29.48 -12.15 10.94
CA ARG A 508 29.36 -13.23 9.97
C ARG A 508 29.86 -14.52 10.60
N SER A 509 28.94 -15.45 10.86
CA SER A 509 29.24 -16.67 11.64
C SER A 509 29.83 -16.34 13.03
N ARG A 510 31.15 -16.46 13.22
CA ARG A 510 31.87 -16.09 14.45
C ARG A 510 32.82 -14.90 14.27
N GLN A 511 32.97 -14.39 13.06
CA GLN A 511 33.77 -13.21 12.79
C GLN A 511 32.93 -11.97 13.06
N VAL A 512 33.46 -11.05 13.84
CA VAL A 512 32.82 -9.76 14.11
C VAL A 512 33.78 -8.67 13.68
N GLU A 513 33.25 -7.74 12.88
CA GLU A 513 33.91 -6.47 12.60
C GLU A 513 33.25 -5.41 13.48
N ILE A 514 34.05 -4.63 14.20
CA ILE A 514 33.58 -3.49 14.98
C ILE A 514 34.04 -2.21 14.28
N ASN A 515 33.10 -1.33 13.96
CA ASN A 515 33.35 -0.04 13.34
C ASN A 515 33.98 0.93 14.35
N PRO A 516 34.69 1.98 13.88
CA PRO A 516 35.15 3.03 14.77
C PRO A 516 34.01 3.58 15.62
N VAL A 517 34.17 3.51 16.94
CA VAL A 517 33.18 4.00 17.90
C VAL A 517 32.94 5.48 17.68
N LYS A 518 31.67 5.88 17.77
CA LYS A 518 31.24 7.28 17.64
C LYS A 518 30.57 7.74 18.93
N THR A 519 30.47 9.05 19.15
CA THR A 519 29.74 9.60 20.30
C THR A 519 28.83 10.74 19.88
N LEU A 520 27.61 10.75 20.42
CA LEU A 520 26.51 11.65 20.07
C LEU A 520 25.57 11.82 21.26
N VAL A 521 24.67 12.81 21.18
CA VAL A 521 23.55 12.93 22.13
C VAL A 521 22.37 12.15 21.58
N ALA A 522 21.99 11.08 22.26
CA ALA A 522 20.82 10.29 21.91
C ALA A 522 20.27 9.55 23.15
N LYS A 523 19.13 8.89 23.00
CA LYS A 523 18.65 7.95 24.00
C LYS A 523 19.43 6.64 23.86
N PRO A 524 19.93 6.05 24.95
CA PRO A 524 20.47 4.69 24.90
C PRO A 524 19.38 3.69 24.48
N ASP A 525 19.81 2.65 23.79
CA ASP A 525 18.93 1.54 23.42
C ASP A 525 18.52 0.75 24.67
N ALA A 526 17.31 0.20 24.64
CA ALA A 526 16.87 -0.72 25.67
C ALA A 526 17.67 -2.03 25.57
N ALA A 527 18.11 -2.58 26.71
CA ALA A 527 18.82 -3.84 26.73
C ALA A 527 17.89 -5.00 26.37
N GLY A 528 18.24 -5.78 25.35
CA GLY A 528 17.47 -6.95 24.93
C GLY A 528 18.07 -7.65 23.72
N GLY A 529 17.82 -8.96 23.57
CA GLY A 529 18.38 -9.78 22.49
C GLY A 529 19.47 -10.76 22.95
N PRO A 530 19.93 -11.65 22.06
CA PRO A 530 20.80 -12.79 22.42
C PRO A 530 22.30 -12.45 22.45
N TYR A 531 22.71 -11.28 21.97
CA TYR A 531 24.10 -10.84 21.97
C TYR A 531 24.37 -9.90 23.14
N VAL A 532 25.61 -9.86 23.60
CA VAL A 532 26.06 -8.93 24.65
C VAL A 532 27.24 -8.12 24.13
N LEU A 533 27.11 -6.80 24.21
CA LEU A 533 28.20 -5.86 24.02
C LEU A 533 28.86 -5.60 25.37
N ARG A 534 30.10 -6.05 25.54
CA ARG A 534 30.90 -5.85 26.75
C ARG A 534 31.90 -4.73 26.53
N VAL A 535 31.79 -3.67 27.33
CA VAL A 535 32.71 -2.53 27.34
C VAL A 535 33.58 -2.60 28.59
N GLN A 536 34.90 -2.57 28.41
CA GLN A 536 35.88 -2.59 29.49
C GLN A 536 36.70 -1.30 29.49
N THR A 537 36.81 -0.65 30.67
CA THR A 537 37.59 0.58 30.85
C THR A 537 38.94 0.31 31.51
N ALA A 538 39.87 1.26 31.37
CA ALA A 538 41.19 1.20 32.00
C ALA A 538 41.14 1.14 33.53
N GLY A 539 40.05 1.65 34.14
CA GLY A 539 39.80 1.58 35.58
C GLY A 539 39.32 0.21 36.07
N GLY A 540 39.17 -0.78 35.18
CA GLY A 540 38.70 -2.12 35.50
C GLY A 540 37.17 -2.26 35.50
N GLU A 541 36.42 -1.21 35.16
CA GLU A 541 34.97 -1.28 35.04
C GLU A 541 34.58 -2.10 33.80
N VAL A 542 33.62 -3.01 33.97
CA VAL A 542 33.04 -3.83 32.89
C VAL A 542 31.54 -3.59 32.85
N LYS A 543 31.02 -3.17 31.69
CA LYS A 543 29.60 -2.98 31.45
C LYS A 543 29.12 -3.87 30.31
N ASP A 544 28.05 -4.59 30.55
CA ASP A 544 27.41 -5.48 29.59
C ASP A 544 26.07 -4.91 29.14
N TYR A 545 25.86 -4.85 27.83
CA TYR A 545 24.64 -4.37 27.21
C TYR A 545 24.09 -5.46 26.28
N ALA A 546 22.94 -6.02 26.60
CA ALA A 546 22.27 -6.98 25.72
C ALA A 546 21.73 -6.26 24.49
N PHE A 547 21.93 -6.84 23.30
CA PHE A 547 21.43 -6.29 22.04
C PHE A 547 20.95 -7.39 21.07
N ALA A 548 20.06 -7.00 20.16
CA ALA A 548 19.65 -7.81 19.03
C ALA A 548 20.42 -7.36 17.78
N ALA A 549 21.06 -8.31 17.08
CA ALA A 549 21.62 -8.05 15.77
C ALA A 549 20.50 -8.10 14.71
N GLN A 550 20.61 -7.25 13.70
CA GLN A 550 19.66 -7.13 12.61
C GLN A 550 20.04 -8.08 11.48
N SER A 551 19.08 -8.88 11.05
CA SER A 551 19.21 -9.71 9.85
C SER A 551 19.14 -8.84 8.61
N VAL A 552 20.01 -9.16 7.65
CA VAL A 552 19.95 -8.65 6.29
C VAL A 552 19.17 -9.68 5.46
N ASP A 553 18.34 -9.21 4.54
CA ASP A 553 17.71 -10.06 3.54
C ASP A 553 18.76 -10.81 2.70
N HIS A 554 18.36 -11.95 2.15
CA HIS A 554 19.20 -12.83 1.30
C HIS A 554 20.44 -13.48 1.95
N ASP A 555 20.95 -12.97 3.09
CA ASP A 555 22.15 -13.48 3.77
C ASP A 555 21.89 -13.68 5.28
N GLY A 556 21.33 -14.84 5.62
CA GLY A 556 21.05 -15.20 7.02
C GLY A 556 22.29 -15.42 7.89
N GLU A 557 23.49 -15.42 7.29
CA GLU A 557 24.76 -15.52 8.03
C GLU A 557 25.33 -14.14 8.39
N LEU A 558 25.02 -13.11 7.60
CA LEU A 558 25.40 -11.73 7.86
C LEU A 558 24.36 -11.04 8.74
N LEU A 559 24.80 -10.61 9.91
CA LEU A 559 24.04 -9.75 10.79
C LEU A 559 24.78 -8.42 10.94
N HIS A 560 24.04 -7.33 11.08
CA HIS A 560 24.59 -6.05 11.52
C HIS A 560 24.15 -5.72 12.93
N PHE A 561 24.91 -4.90 13.62
CA PHE A 561 24.47 -4.30 14.87
C PHE A 561 24.87 -2.83 14.90
N SER A 562 24.06 -2.04 15.58
CA SER A 562 24.25 -0.61 15.76
C SER A 562 23.57 -0.25 17.08
N VAL A 563 24.36 -0.12 18.13
CA VAL A 563 23.89 -0.09 19.53
C VAL A 563 24.30 1.23 20.18
N LEU A 564 23.33 1.94 20.74
CA LEU A 564 23.55 3.15 21.53
C LEU A 564 23.65 2.80 23.01
N VAL A 565 24.83 2.94 23.60
CA VAL A 565 25.07 2.67 25.03
C VAL A 565 25.46 3.92 25.80
N PRO A 566 25.19 4.03 27.10
CA PRO A 566 25.67 5.14 27.92
C PRO A 566 27.17 5.36 27.76
N ARG A 567 27.60 6.63 27.76
CA ARG A 567 29.00 6.99 27.58
C ARG A 567 29.90 6.29 28.60
N ALA A 568 31.03 5.78 28.10
CA ALA A 568 32.16 5.32 28.87
C ALA A 568 33.45 5.93 28.28
N ASP A 569 34.34 6.38 29.16
CA ASP A 569 35.63 6.94 28.76
C ASP A 569 36.76 5.94 29.09
N ASN A 570 37.94 6.14 28.50
CA ASN A 570 39.12 5.31 28.71
C ASN A 570 38.87 3.81 28.44
N ILE A 571 38.14 3.50 27.37
CA ILE A 571 37.84 2.15 26.94
C ILE A 571 39.12 1.48 26.46
N VAL A 572 39.40 0.31 27.03
CA VAL A 572 40.54 -0.55 26.68
C VAL A 572 40.12 -1.78 25.86
N GLY A 573 38.85 -2.15 25.92
CA GLY A 573 38.32 -3.26 25.13
C GLY A 573 36.82 -3.19 24.92
N ILE A 574 36.39 -3.63 23.74
CA ILE A 574 35.00 -3.89 23.39
C ILE A 574 34.91 -5.31 22.88
N SER A 575 33.99 -6.10 23.43
CA SER A 575 33.76 -7.49 23.02
C SER A 575 32.31 -7.71 22.65
N VAL A 576 32.08 -8.57 21.65
CA VAL A 576 30.74 -9.08 21.32
C VAL A 576 30.68 -10.53 21.77
N LEU A 577 29.71 -10.85 22.61
CA LEU A 577 29.50 -12.18 23.17
C LEU A 577 28.16 -12.75 22.72
N ARG A 578 28.07 -14.08 22.69
CA ARG A 578 26.84 -14.84 22.55
C ARG A 578 26.90 -16.06 23.48
N ASP A 579 25.85 -16.29 24.26
CA ASP A 579 25.78 -17.39 25.24
C ASP A 579 26.98 -17.43 26.21
N GLY A 580 27.50 -16.24 26.58
CA GLY A 580 28.67 -16.08 27.45
C GLY A 580 30.03 -16.28 26.77
N ALA A 581 30.08 -16.73 25.52
CA ALA A 581 31.31 -16.89 24.75
C ALA A 581 31.63 -15.62 23.95
N THR A 582 32.89 -15.17 24.01
CA THR A 582 33.37 -14.05 23.19
C THR A 582 33.49 -14.49 21.72
N LEU A 583 32.75 -13.81 20.84
CA LEU A 583 32.84 -13.97 19.39
C LEU A 583 33.99 -13.13 18.81
N ALA A 584 34.15 -11.92 19.32
CA ALA A 584 35.29 -11.07 18.99
C ALA A 584 35.61 -10.08 20.10
N GLN A 585 36.81 -9.55 20.03
CA GLN A 585 37.31 -8.51 20.92
C GLN A 585 38.12 -7.49 20.11
N ALA A 586 37.69 -6.24 20.14
CA ALA A 586 38.52 -5.11 19.75
C ALA A 586 39.25 -4.60 21.00
N GLN A 587 40.58 -4.50 20.91
CA GLN A 587 41.42 -3.98 21.99
C GLN A 587 42.01 -2.64 21.58
N ALA A 588 42.24 -1.77 22.57
CA ALA A 588 42.85 -0.47 22.31
C ALA A 588 44.25 -0.67 21.73
N ARG A 589 44.47 -0.19 20.51
CA ARG A 589 45.82 0.08 20.02
C ARG A 589 46.25 1.41 20.62
N VAL A 590 46.96 1.36 21.73
CA VAL A 590 47.51 2.57 22.34
C VAL A 590 48.63 3.07 21.42
N THR A 591 48.35 4.10 20.63
CA THR A 591 49.41 4.78 19.86
C THR A 591 50.28 5.61 20.81
N ASN A 592 51.56 5.75 20.49
CA ASN A 592 52.47 6.61 21.24
C ASN A 592 51.94 8.06 21.33
N ALA A 593 51.25 8.54 20.29
CA ALA A 593 50.59 9.83 20.24
C ALA A 593 49.44 9.94 21.27
N ARG A 594 48.59 8.92 21.41
CA ARG A 594 47.52 8.91 22.43
C ARG A 594 48.09 8.87 23.85
N GLN A 595 49.12 8.07 24.09
CA GLN A 595 49.85 8.08 25.37
C GLN A 595 50.41 9.47 25.68
N LYS A 596 51.00 10.13 24.69
CA LYS A 596 51.57 11.47 24.82
C LYS A 596 50.50 12.55 25.04
N ALA A 597 49.35 12.46 24.37
CA ALA A 597 48.22 13.38 24.56
C ALA A 597 47.58 13.23 25.96
N LEU A 598 47.39 11.98 26.41
CA LEU A 598 46.93 11.69 27.78
C LEU A 598 47.94 12.18 28.82
N ALA A 599 49.24 12.02 28.57
CA ALA A 599 50.31 12.50 29.46
C ALA A 599 50.48 14.04 29.47
N ALA A 600 50.17 14.71 28.36
CA ALA A 600 50.26 16.16 28.22
C ALA A 600 49.04 16.93 28.76
N GLY A 601 47.99 16.24 29.22
CA GLY A 601 46.76 16.86 29.72
C GLY A 601 45.92 17.54 28.62
N THR A 602 46.24 17.36 27.34
CA THR A 602 45.44 17.84 26.20
C THR A 602 44.21 16.95 26.05
N SER A 603 43.13 17.30 26.73
CA SER A 603 41.93 16.46 26.82
C SER A 603 40.98 16.60 25.64
N ARG A 604 41.09 17.65 24.83
CA ARG A 604 40.13 17.96 23.76
C ARG A 604 40.79 17.92 22.39
N ALA A 605 40.35 16.98 21.55
CA ALA A 605 40.71 16.96 20.15
C ALA A 605 40.35 18.28 19.45
N GLN A 606 41.14 18.63 18.44
CA GLN A 606 40.92 19.82 17.63
C GLN A 606 40.76 19.43 16.17
N VAL A 607 39.79 20.05 15.50
CA VAL A 607 39.60 19.96 14.06
C VAL A 607 39.69 21.37 13.50
N GLN A 608 40.64 21.59 12.60
CA GLN A 608 40.78 22.86 11.90
C GLN A 608 39.83 22.85 10.70
N VAL A 609 39.10 23.94 10.51
CA VAL A 609 38.11 24.10 9.44
C VAL A 609 38.45 25.32 8.62
N LYS A 610 38.54 25.15 7.31
CA LYS A 610 38.67 26.25 6.35
C LYS A 610 37.59 26.12 5.30
N GLU A 611 36.60 27.03 5.33
CA GLU A 611 35.56 27.10 4.30
C GLU A 611 35.95 28.07 3.18
N ALA A 612 35.77 27.63 1.93
CA ALA A 612 35.94 28.46 0.74
C ALA A 612 35.15 27.87 -0.44
N GLY A 613 34.40 28.72 -1.16
CA GLY A 613 33.75 28.33 -2.42
C GLY A 613 32.79 27.15 -2.31
N GLY A 614 31.99 27.07 -1.24
CA GLY A 614 31.05 25.97 -1.01
C GLY A 614 31.70 24.66 -0.55
N LYS A 615 32.97 24.69 -0.15
CA LYS A 615 33.70 23.53 0.38
C LYS A 615 34.26 23.81 1.76
N ALA A 616 34.36 22.76 2.58
CA ALA A 616 35.04 22.79 3.87
C ALA A 616 36.26 21.86 3.83
N THR A 617 37.45 22.43 3.94
CA THR A 617 38.68 21.67 4.17
C THR A 617 38.87 21.47 5.67
N LEU A 618 38.97 20.21 6.09
CA LEU A 618 39.10 19.80 7.48
C LEU A 618 40.47 19.18 7.70
N ARG A 619 41.12 19.50 8.82
CA ARG A 619 42.38 18.88 9.27
C ARG A 619 42.27 18.43 10.72
N TRP A 620 42.75 17.22 11.03
CA TRP A 620 42.77 16.67 12.37
C TRP A 620 44.02 15.83 12.62
N ASP A 621 44.32 15.55 13.88
CA ASP A 621 45.41 14.66 14.27
C ASP A 621 45.01 13.19 14.03
N ALA A 622 45.35 12.69 12.84
CA ALA A 622 45.10 11.30 12.46
C ALA A 622 46.04 10.29 13.13
N GLU A 623 47.12 10.74 13.80
CA GLU A 623 47.99 9.84 14.57
C GLU A 623 47.37 9.52 15.95
N ALA A 624 46.77 10.52 16.58
CA ALA A 624 46.03 10.37 17.82
C ALA A 624 44.63 9.77 17.62
N THR A 625 43.91 10.23 16.60
CA THR A 625 42.53 9.83 16.28
C THR A 625 42.39 9.58 14.77
N PRO A 626 42.62 8.34 14.29
CA PRO A 626 42.68 8.05 12.85
C PRO A 626 41.38 8.28 12.10
N PHE A 627 40.25 8.34 12.81
CA PHE A 627 38.91 8.45 12.21
C PHE A 627 38.24 9.79 12.53
N LEU A 628 37.61 10.39 11.52
CA LEU A 628 36.77 11.59 11.65
C LEU A 628 35.39 11.35 11.01
N SER A 629 34.32 11.57 11.77
CA SER A 629 32.95 11.71 11.23
C SER A 629 32.47 13.14 11.37
N VAL A 630 31.71 13.63 10.39
CA VAL A 630 31.34 15.05 10.28
C VAL A 630 29.83 15.16 10.11
N THR A 631 29.18 15.93 10.98
CA THR A 631 27.74 16.20 10.91
C THR A 631 27.52 17.71 10.92
N TRP A 632 26.67 18.22 10.04
CA TRP A 632 26.13 19.57 10.15
C TRP A 632 24.78 19.54 10.87
N THR A 633 24.50 20.55 11.68
CA THR A 633 23.17 20.72 12.29
C THR A 633 22.82 22.17 12.58
N ASP A 634 21.54 22.51 12.41
CA ASP A 634 20.94 23.78 12.84
C ASP A 634 20.15 23.65 14.15
N GLY A 635 20.20 22.49 14.81
CA GLY A 635 19.39 22.16 15.99
C GLY A 635 18.03 21.54 15.68
N THR A 636 17.53 21.65 14.45
CA THR A 636 16.28 21.02 13.99
C THR A 636 16.53 19.85 13.04
N ARG A 637 17.57 19.96 12.22
CA ARG A 637 18.02 18.96 11.26
C ARG A 637 19.47 18.61 11.54
N ARG A 638 19.80 17.33 11.36
CA ARG A 638 21.17 16.81 11.36
C ARG A 638 21.43 16.23 9.97
N LEU A 639 22.59 16.54 9.40
CA LEU A 639 23.06 16.02 8.11
C LEU A 639 24.47 15.48 8.31
N ASN A 640 24.63 14.17 8.29
CA ASN A 640 25.95 13.57 8.33
C ASN A 640 26.58 13.65 6.92
N LEU A 641 27.73 14.30 6.85
CA LEU A 641 28.42 14.61 5.60
C LEU A 641 29.45 13.54 5.25
N ALA A 642 30.01 12.90 6.27
CA ALA A 642 31.00 11.85 6.13
C ALA A 642 31.11 11.03 7.42
N GLN A 643 31.43 9.75 7.26
CA GLN A 643 31.69 8.82 8.36
C GLN A 643 33.08 8.22 8.23
N ASP A 644 33.77 8.10 9.37
CA ASP A 644 35.01 7.33 9.52
C ASP A 644 36.13 7.68 8.51
N LEU A 645 36.24 8.97 8.16
CA LEU A 645 37.29 9.49 7.29
C LEU A 645 38.67 9.25 7.90
N GLN A 646 39.65 8.98 7.05
CA GLN A 646 41.04 8.74 7.43
C GLN A 646 41.99 9.72 6.71
N GLY A 647 43.25 9.76 7.14
CA GLY A 647 44.31 10.50 6.44
C GLY A 647 44.62 11.90 6.95
N GLY A 648 43.86 12.42 7.92
CA GLY A 648 44.17 13.68 8.63
C GLY A 648 43.82 14.97 7.88
N GLU A 649 43.43 14.87 6.60
CA GLU A 649 42.90 15.98 5.81
C GLU A 649 41.81 15.50 4.85
N VAL A 650 40.71 16.26 4.75
CA VAL A 650 39.65 16.03 3.77
C VAL A 650 39.09 17.35 3.27
N THR A 651 38.53 17.37 2.06
CA THR A 651 37.68 18.47 1.61
C THR A 651 36.28 17.93 1.31
N LEU A 652 35.29 18.45 2.03
CA LEU A 652 33.88 18.10 1.87
C LEU A 652 33.14 19.16 1.06
N ASP A 653 32.18 18.71 0.26
CA ASP A 653 31.21 19.61 -0.36
C ASP A 653 30.20 20.07 0.69
N THR A 654 29.99 21.38 0.75
CA THR A 654 29.08 22.04 1.70
C THR A 654 28.14 23.01 0.99
N GLN A 655 28.09 22.97 -0.34
CA GLN A 655 27.30 23.87 -1.16
C GLN A 655 25.80 23.68 -0.93
N GLU A 656 25.37 22.43 -0.68
CA GLU A 656 23.97 22.08 -0.42
C GLU A 656 23.54 22.27 1.04
N LEU A 657 24.44 22.71 1.93
CA LEU A 657 24.11 22.91 3.34
C LEU A 657 23.38 24.24 3.55
N PRO A 658 22.31 24.26 4.38
CA PRO A 658 21.66 25.49 4.78
C PRO A 658 22.64 26.49 5.42
N THR A 659 22.33 27.79 5.30
CA THR A 659 23.15 28.86 5.88
C THR A 659 23.15 28.81 7.41
N GLY A 660 24.31 29.00 8.02
CA GLY A 660 24.51 28.93 9.47
C GLY A 660 24.58 27.50 10.01
N GLY A 661 24.19 27.33 11.27
CA GLY A 661 24.28 26.07 11.99
C GLY A 661 25.66 25.84 12.62
N ARG A 662 26.00 24.57 12.87
CA ARG A 662 27.28 24.16 13.42
C ARG A 662 27.74 22.85 12.80
N PHE A 663 29.04 22.68 12.71
CA PHE A 663 29.66 21.38 12.50
C PHE A 663 29.84 20.68 13.85
N GLU A 664 29.48 19.41 13.88
CA GLU A 664 29.80 18.46 14.94
C GLU A 664 30.77 17.41 14.36
N PHE A 665 31.97 17.39 14.91
CA PHE A 665 33.04 16.47 14.54
C PHE A 665 33.13 15.38 15.60
N ILE A 666 33.17 14.12 15.15
CA ILE A 666 33.44 12.97 16.01
C ILE A 666 34.80 12.44 15.60
N VAL A 667 35.81 12.66 16.43
CA VAL A 667 37.12 12.03 16.25
C VAL A 667 37.17 10.74 17.05
N SER A 668 37.78 9.70 16.49
CA SER A 668 37.84 8.38 17.12
C SER A 668 39.20 7.73 16.91
N ASP A 669 39.67 7.03 17.95
CA ASP A 669 40.83 6.14 17.86
C ASP A 669 40.45 4.68 17.53
N GLY A 670 39.18 4.44 17.24
CA GLY A 670 38.59 3.12 17.01
C GLY A 670 37.76 2.64 18.20
N LEU A 671 38.14 2.95 19.45
CA LEU A 671 37.38 2.56 20.65
C LEU A 671 36.85 3.74 21.47
N ASN A 672 37.60 4.84 21.49
CA ASN A 672 37.25 6.04 22.24
C ASN A 672 36.97 7.15 21.23
N ALA A 673 35.88 7.88 21.50
CA ALA A 673 35.42 8.95 20.64
C ALA A 673 35.27 10.25 21.42
N GLN A 674 35.56 11.37 20.77
CA GLN A 674 35.30 12.70 21.29
C GLN A 674 34.46 13.49 20.29
N ARG A 675 33.45 14.20 20.80
CA ARG A 675 32.66 15.17 20.02
C ARG A 675 33.24 16.57 20.19
N VAL A 676 33.50 17.25 19.07
CA VAL A 676 33.96 18.64 19.00
C VAL A 676 32.94 19.41 18.16
N GLU A 677 32.56 20.61 18.59
CA GLU A 677 31.56 21.42 17.89
C GLU A 677 32.16 22.76 17.49
N LEU A 678 31.82 23.24 16.30
CA LEU A 678 32.25 24.52 15.75
C LEU A 678 31.08 25.19 15.03
N SER A 679 30.75 26.43 15.42
CA SER A 679 29.75 27.23 14.69
C SER A 679 30.19 27.48 13.26
N ARG A 680 29.22 27.47 12.33
CA ARG A 680 29.41 27.76 10.91
C ARG A 680 28.98 29.17 10.57
#